data_AF-A0A6A0H8S9-F1
#
_entry.id   AF-A0A6A0H8S9-F1
#
_cell.length_a   1.000
_cell.length_b   1.000
_cell.length_c   1.000
_cell.angle_alpha   90.00
_cell.angle_beta   90.00
_cell.angle_gamma   90.00
#
_symmetry.space_group_name_H-M   'P 1'
#
loop_
_entity.id
_entity.type
_entity.pdbx_description
1 polymer ?
#
loop_
_entity_poly.entity_id
_entity_poly.type
_entity_poly.pdbx_seq_one_letter_code
_entity_poly.pdbx_strand_id
1 'polypeptide(L)'
;MLDWSWENVEDIHAAAEAGETRRVQTLIDRRKKASVRDTNHCNILHKAVLHGHSDLVRHLVQSYPELLDQQDRAGRTPLHYAAVLRDGGHTYKILDKAGADASLEDKYVENPDSITEKELRAELKEGIPLTDDESPPRKHRDAFTDARHDTKDTDEIHGGGQGGGLKTADSRTQSLIDKAFKDLRNQKSTSLLRKHLSPSLFDKIKHRVTPNGASLLDIIKLGVSNPEDNIGVTAADAESYSVFDELFDPIIRDYHDIGHRRLVNPQVNFGSADIVGDFDDFGNYVVSTRIRCARNIEGYCFTPLMTKAQFSTLEKEIVPVLNSLDGPLQGEYEPVDHLSGEKAKKMLKQFSESANEVCPTNVGSAMRSSVRIRLPCLSKQHNMLEETAEKLNLQVQRVKDDPSDDNKGLYDLSYRWTLGNTEEESIVDMYSGILEIISLEKRFENSKVTYYGSEEEGMEKVDSRTLGLIEKAYASLKAENSQSLLKKHLTLEIFEKIKHRITNNGGTLLDVIKSGVTNPTSSVGVYAPDAESYTLFKDLFDPIIEEYHEVQGPKIQHPPQNFGSAYSLGNFDDFGQYVVSTRVRCARNLEGYPFNPLLTRDQYEEIEQDIVNALDSLDDDLAGYYKPLNSFTDEENAKLVASHLLFKSGDPFLEAANACRFWPNGRGIFLNSDASLVVWVNEEDQMRIISMQSGGDLAVVYDRFVRAVTALGDILPFSHSSKLGYLSFCPTNLGTAVRASVHIKLPNLMKNSSLLEETADKFNLQVRGSQGEHSEVEGGVFDISNRRRLGLTEIDAMVEMYHGVSAIISMEQQLEEAIKRKREKSLR
;
A
#
# COMPACT_ATOMS: atom_id res chain seq x y z
N MET A 1 6.36 12.65 5.01
CA MET A 1 6.44 12.47 6.47
C MET A 1 6.12 13.81 7.14
N LEU A 2 4.88 14.00 7.59
CA LEU A 2 4.52 14.99 8.61
C LEU A 2 4.18 14.16 9.84
N ASP A 3 4.92 14.39 10.91
CA ASP A 3 4.85 13.68 12.18
C ASP A 3 3.44 13.78 12.77
N TRP A 4 2.76 12.64 12.98
CA TRP A 4 1.48 12.58 13.68
C TRP A 4 1.74 12.32 15.16
N SER A 5 2.02 13.37 15.94
CA SER A 5 2.02 13.27 17.39
C SER A 5 0.59 13.28 17.94
N TRP A 6 0.31 12.43 18.93
CA TRP A 6 -0.95 12.43 19.71
C TRP A 6 -1.29 13.80 20.33
N GLU A 7 -0.27 14.66 20.50
CA GLU A 7 -0.42 16.06 20.93
C GLU A 7 -1.37 16.87 20.01
N ASN A 8 -1.42 16.56 18.70
CA ASN A 8 -2.29 17.26 17.76
C ASN A 8 -3.80 16.96 17.96
N VAL A 9 -4.15 15.79 18.53
CA VAL A 9 -5.55 15.40 18.79
C VAL A 9 -6.07 16.16 20.01
N GLU A 10 -5.32 16.11 21.11
CA GLU A 10 -5.65 16.83 22.34
C GLU A 10 -5.74 18.34 22.09
N ASP A 11 -4.85 18.92 21.29
CA ASP A 11 -4.86 20.34 20.94
C ASP A 11 -6.12 20.77 20.16
N ILE A 12 -6.63 19.93 19.25
CA ILE A 12 -7.84 20.20 18.47
C ILE A 12 -9.08 20.17 19.38
N HIS A 13 -9.19 19.14 20.24
CA HIS A 13 -10.31 19.03 21.17
C HIS A 13 -10.26 20.11 22.25
N ALA A 14 -9.08 20.46 22.77
CA ALA A 14 -8.91 21.56 23.71
C ALA A 14 -9.30 22.92 23.10
N ALA A 15 -8.94 23.16 21.83
CA ALA A 15 -9.37 24.37 21.11
C ALA A 15 -10.90 24.42 20.90
N ALA A 16 -11.54 23.26 20.68
CA ALA A 16 -12.99 23.14 20.59
C ALA A 16 -13.69 23.32 21.96
N GLU A 17 -13.14 22.79 23.05
CA GLU A 17 -13.62 23.01 24.42
C GLU A 17 -13.52 24.49 24.84
N ALA A 18 -12.47 25.19 24.40
CA ALA A 18 -12.25 26.61 24.62
C ALA A 18 -13.09 27.53 23.70
N GLY A 19 -13.70 27.00 22.63
CA GLY A 19 -14.49 27.77 21.67
C GLY A 19 -13.66 28.63 20.71
N GLU A 20 -12.38 28.31 20.52
CA GLU A 20 -11.44 29.10 19.72
C GLU A 20 -11.61 28.80 18.21
N THR A 21 -12.71 29.27 17.60
CA THR A 21 -13.07 28.94 16.20
C THR A 21 -11.95 29.14 15.19
N ARG A 22 -11.14 30.20 15.33
CA ARG A 22 -9.99 30.45 14.43
C ARG A 22 -8.84 29.46 14.62
N ARG A 23 -8.60 29.02 15.86
CA ARG A 23 -7.57 28.02 16.16
C ARG A 23 -8.04 26.65 15.67
N VAL A 24 -9.31 26.31 15.88
CA VAL A 24 -9.92 25.11 15.31
C VAL A 24 -9.83 25.12 13.78
N GLN A 25 -10.11 26.24 13.12
CA GLN A 25 -9.94 26.38 11.66
C GLN A 25 -8.50 26.16 11.21
N THR A 26 -7.53 26.75 11.91
CA THR A 26 -6.09 26.62 11.58
C THR A 26 -5.57 25.20 11.81
N LEU A 27 -6.09 24.51 12.83
CA LEU A 27 -5.70 23.13 13.14
C LEU A 27 -6.36 22.13 12.17
N ILE A 28 -7.56 22.44 11.67
CA ILE A 28 -8.37 21.62 10.77
C ILE A 28 -8.27 22.13 9.32
N ASP A 29 -7.07 22.09 8.74
CA ASP A 29 -6.84 22.46 7.33
C ASP A 29 -7.12 21.32 6.32
N ARG A 30 -7.58 20.14 6.78
CA ARG A 30 -7.91 18.97 5.92
C ARG A 30 -9.08 18.18 6.47
N ARG A 31 -9.91 17.61 5.59
CA ARG A 31 -11.12 16.82 5.92
C ARG A 31 -10.86 15.64 6.88
N LYS A 32 -9.68 14.99 6.81
CA LYS A 32 -9.27 13.89 7.72
C LYS A 32 -8.93 14.33 9.15
N LYS A 33 -8.72 15.63 9.41
CA LYS A 33 -8.43 16.17 10.76
C LYS A 33 -9.69 16.52 11.55
N ALA A 34 -10.82 16.75 10.87
CA ALA A 34 -12.09 17.09 11.52
C ALA A 34 -12.77 15.88 12.16
N SER A 35 -12.54 14.68 11.61
CA SER A 35 -13.09 13.40 12.08
C SER A 35 -12.30 12.76 13.22
N VAL A 36 -11.32 13.48 13.77
CA VAL A 36 -10.53 13.02 14.91
C VAL A 36 -11.44 12.91 16.14
N ARG A 37 -11.24 11.84 16.92
CA ARG A 37 -12.01 11.52 18.11
C ARG A 37 -11.09 11.50 19.33
N ASP A 38 -11.62 11.94 20.46
CA ASP A 38 -10.94 11.86 21.75
C ASP A 38 -11.05 10.45 22.37
N THR A 39 -10.54 10.29 23.59
CA THR A 39 -10.56 9.02 24.35
C THR A 39 -11.95 8.49 24.70
N ASN A 40 -12.99 9.33 24.61
CA ASN A 40 -14.38 8.94 24.79
C ASN A 40 -15.09 8.70 23.44
N HIS A 41 -14.33 8.60 22.35
CA HIS A 41 -14.81 8.59 20.97
C HIS A 41 -15.64 9.84 20.59
N CYS A 42 -15.55 10.92 21.37
CA CYS A 42 -16.22 12.17 21.04
C CYS A 42 -15.46 12.87 19.91
N ASN A 43 -16.17 13.21 18.83
CA ASN A 43 -15.62 14.12 17.83
C ASN A 43 -15.64 15.59 18.31
N ILE A 44 -15.03 16.48 17.54
CA ILE A 44 -14.97 17.93 17.85
C ILE A 44 -16.35 18.60 17.98
N LEU A 45 -17.38 18.07 17.31
CA LEU A 45 -18.74 18.60 17.35
C LEU A 45 -19.40 18.29 18.70
N HIS A 46 -19.16 17.11 19.30
CA HIS A 46 -19.60 16.80 20.67
C HIS A 46 -19.06 17.82 21.67
N LYS A 47 -17.78 18.19 21.56
CA LYS A 47 -17.14 19.18 22.46
C LYS A 47 -17.70 20.58 22.25
N ALA A 48 -17.85 21.01 21.00
CA ALA A 48 -18.44 22.31 20.68
C ALA A 48 -19.88 22.43 21.20
N VAL A 49 -20.67 21.35 21.10
CA VAL A 49 -22.05 21.27 21.63
C VAL A 49 -22.04 21.29 23.16
N LEU A 50 -21.29 20.41 23.81
CA LEU A 50 -21.23 20.29 25.27
C LEU A 50 -20.85 21.63 25.95
N HIS A 51 -19.95 22.39 25.34
CA HIS A 51 -19.51 23.67 25.88
C HIS A 51 -20.33 24.88 25.40
N GLY A 52 -21.37 24.66 24.59
CA GLY A 52 -22.32 25.70 24.17
C GLY A 52 -21.78 26.67 23.13
N HIS A 53 -20.73 26.30 22.38
CA HIS A 53 -20.05 27.17 21.42
C HIS A 53 -20.81 27.25 20.09
N SER A 54 -21.95 27.94 20.09
CA SER A 54 -22.91 27.99 18.97
C SER A 54 -22.31 28.42 17.62
N ASP A 55 -21.30 29.29 17.61
CA ASP A 55 -20.65 29.76 16.39
C ASP A 55 -19.68 28.72 15.81
N LEU A 56 -19.00 27.97 16.69
CA LEU A 56 -18.19 26.83 16.29
C LEU A 56 -19.07 25.69 15.78
N VAL A 57 -20.19 25.40 16.45
CA VAL A 57 -21.18 24.41 16.01
C VAL A 57 -21.69 24.74 14.60
N ARG A 58 -22.11 25.99 14.34
CA ARG A 58 -22.56 26.41 13.00
C ARG A 58 -21.48 26.23 11.94
N HIS A 59 -20.23 26.57 12.26
CA HIS A 59 -19.12 26.42 11.33
C HIS A 59 -18.80 24.96 11.03
N LEU A 60 -18.73 24.11 12.06
CA LEU A 60 -18.41 22.69 11.94
C LEU A 60 -19.48 21.93 11.15
N VAL A 61 -20.75 22.23 11.39
CA VAL A 61 -21.87 21.57 10.72
C VAL A 61 -21.97 21.95 9.24
N GLN A 62 -21.63 23.19 8.88
CA GLN A 62 -21.59 23.63 7.47
C GLN A 62 -20.37 23.08 6.71
N SER A 63 -19.23 22.94 7.40
CA SER A 63 -17.95 22.58 6.78
C SER A 63 -17.69 21.06 6.80
N TYR A 64 -18.24 20.36 7.80
CA TYR A 64 -18.02 18.94 8.08
C TYR A 64 -19.33 18.22 8.48
N PRO A 65 -20.30 18.06 7.55
CA PRO A 65 -21.57 17.38 7.85
C PRO A 65 -21.41 15.93 8.32
N GLU A 66 -20.32 15.26 7.92
CA GLU A 66 -20.00 13.88 8.33
C GLU A 66 -19.83 13.67 9.85
N LEU A 67 -19.80 14.74 10.65
CA LEU A 67 -19.66 14.69 12.11
C LEU A 67 -21.01 14.58 12.85
N LEU A 68 -22.13 14.84 12.16
CA LEU A 68 -23.46 14.98 12.76
C LEU A 68 -23.97 13.71 13.44
N ASP A 69 -23.68 12.55 12.85
CA ASP A 69 -24.25 11.25 13.27
C ASP A 69 -23.21 10.29 13.85
N GLN A 70 -21.99 10.77 14.05
CA GLN A 70 -20.95 9.95 14.68
C GLN A 70 -21.24 9.78 16.16
N GLN A 71 -21.20 8.54 16.63
CA GLN A 71 -21.46 8.19 18.02
C GLN A 71 -20.19 8.21 18.88
N ASP A 72 -20.33 8.65 20.13
CA ASP A 72 -19.34 8.47 21.18
C ASP A 72 -19.32 7.02 21.71
N ARG A 73 -18.51 6.75 22.74
CA ARG A 73 -18.36 5.41 23.33
C ARG A 73 -19.67 4.86 23.93
N ALA A 74 -20.62 5.73 24.26
CA ALA A 74 -21.94 5.37 24.79
C ALA A 74 -23.02 5.27 23.69
N GLY A 75 -22.66 5.43 22.41
CA GLY A 75 -23.64 5.43 21.32
C GLY A 75 -24.33 6.78 21.11
N ARG A 76 -23.90 7.85 21.79
CA ARG A 76 -24.55 9.16 21.74
C ARG A 76 -23.99 10.00 20.60
N THR A 77 -24.87 10.68 19.88
CA THR A 77 -24.51 11.67 18.85
C THR A 77 -24.43 13.08 19.45
N PRO A 78 -23.85 14.08 18.75
CA PRO A 78 -23.91 15.48 19.15
C PRO A 78 -25.35 16.00 19.38
N LEU A 79 -26.35 15.42 18.71
CA LEU A 79 -27.76 15.76 18.92
C LEU A 79 -28.26 15.32 20.31
N HIS A 80 -27.84 14.16 20.80
CA HIS A 80 -28.12 13.69 22.16
C HIS A 80 -27.52 14.63 23.22
N TYR A 81 -26.30 15.10 22.98
CA TYR A 81 -25.64 16.08 23.84
C TYR A 81 -26.44 17.39 23.87
N ALA A 82 -26.91 17.85 22.72
CA ALA A 82 -27.69 19.09 22.61
C ALA A 82 -29.07 18.99 23.27
N ALA A 83 -29.66 17.79 23.35
CA ALA A 83 -30.98 17.57 23.96
C ALA A 83 -30.99 17.81 25.48
N VAL A 84 -29.85 17.59 26.15
CA VAL A 84 -29.74 17.69 27.61
C VAL A 84 -29.14 19.02 28.10
N LEU A 85 -28.74 19.90 27.18
CA LEU A 85 -28.22 21.24 27.51
C LEU A 85 -29.33 22.17 27.99
N ARG A 86 -29.00 23.03 28.96
CA ARG A 86 -29.89 24.09 29.44
C ARG A 86 -29.86 25.34 28.55
N ASP A 87 -29.94 25.17 27.23
CA ASP A 87 -29.82 26.26 26.23
C ASP A 87 -31.16 26.65 25.55
N GLY A 88 -32.28 26.10 26.04
CA GLY A 88 -33.61 26.31 25.45
C GLY A 88 -33.82 25.62 24.09
N GLY A 89 -33.01 24.59 23.79
CA GLY A 89 -33.06 23.84 22.54
C GLY A 89 -32.46 24.61 21.36
N HIS A 90 -31.60 25.60 21.62
CA HIS A 90 -30.98 26.41 20.57
C HIS A 90 -30.03 25.56 19.71
N THR A 91 -29.12 24.83 20.35
CA THR A 91 -28.13 23.97 19.69
C THR A 91 -28.79 22.76 19.05
N TYR A 92 -29.82 22.19 19.69
CA TYR A 92 -30.62 21.10 19.13
C TYR A 92 -31.23 21.49 17.78
N LYS A 93 -31.84 22.68 17.68
CA LYS A 93 -32.41 23.19 16.42
C LYS A 93 -31.37 23.46 15.33
N ILE A 94 -30.11 23.74 15.69
CA ILE A 94 -29.03 23.94 14.72
C ILE A 94 -28.65 22.59 14.08
N LEU A 95 -28.51 21.55 14.91
CA LEU A 95 -28.15 20.20 14.47
C LEU A 95 -29.29 19.55 13.68
N ASP A 96 -30.53 19.67 14.16
CA ASP A 96 -31.74 19.18 13.48
C ASP A 96 -31.91 19.79 12.08
N LYS A 97 -31.76 21.12 11.96
CA LYS A 97 -31.80 21.81 10.65
C LYS A 97 -30.67 21.42 9.70
N ALA A 98 -29.58 20.87 10.22
CA ALA A 98 -28.46 20.42 9.42
C ALA A 98 -28.56 18.95 8.99
N GLY A 99 -29.63 18.26 9.39
CA GLY A 99 -29.89 16.88 9.00
C GLY A 99 -29.31 15.83 9.95
N ALA A 100 -29.08 16.16 11.22
CA ALA A 100 -28.72 15.16 12.23
C ALA A 100 -29.84 14.12 12.38
N ASP A 101 -29.47 12.84 12.39
CA ASP A 101 -30.42 11.74 12.49
C ASP A 101 -30.89 11.53 13.93
N ALA A 102 -32.14 11.92 14.19
CA ALA A 102 -32.80 11.74 15.49
C ALA A 102 -33.28 10.31 15.75
N SER A 103 -33.14 9.38 14.78
CA SER A 103 -33.53 7.97 14.93
C SER A 103 -32.44 7.08 15.53
N LEU A 104 -31.21 7.59 15.65
CA LEU A 104 -30.10 6.87 16.28
C LEU A 104 -30.31 6.83 17.80
N GLU A 105 -30.21 5.65 18.40
CA GLU A 105 -30.49 5.43 19.82
C GLU A 105 -29.23 5.57 20.70
N ASP A 106 -29.40 6.18 21.87
CA ASP A 106 -28.44 6.16 22.98
C ASP A 106 -28.48 4.77 23.64
N LYS A 107 -27.34 4.06 23.70
CA LYS A 107 -27.25 2.68 24.19
C LYS A 107 -27.51 2.53 25.69
N TYR A 108 -27.59 3.63 26.44
CA TYR A 108 -27.73 3.62 27.91
C TYR A 108 -29.07 4.14 28.43
N VAL A 109 -30.08 4.34 27.57
CA VAL A 109 -31.32 5.01 27.97
C VAL A 109 -32.56 4.13 27.76
N GLU A 110 -33.02 3.46 28.83
CA GLU A 110 -34.37 2.90 28.92
C GLU A 110 -35.46 3.99 29.13
N ASN A 111 -35.08 5.25 29.39
CA ASN A 111 -36.03 6.35 29.64
C ASN A 111 -35.48 7.73 29.18
N PRO A 112 -35.99 8.33 28.09
CA PRO A 112 -35.45 9.53 27.40
C PRO A 112 -35.24 10.80 28.24
N ASP A 113 -35.72 10.86 29.48
CA ASP A 113 -35.69 12.06 30.34
C ASP A 113 -34.66 12.01 31.50
N SER A 114 -33.71 11.06 31.51
CA SER A 114 -32.94 10.74 32.74
C SER A 114 -31.50 11.25 32.84
N ILE A 115 -30.78 11.54 31.74
CA ILE A 115 -29.39 12.04 31.83
C ILE A 115 -29.35 13.57 31.84
N THR A 116 -28.79 14.16 32.88
CA THR A 116 -28.64 15.61 33.02
C THR A 116 -27.29 16.09 32.48
N GLU A 117 -27.21 17.35 32.02
CA GLU A 117 -25.93 17.97 31.60
C GLU A 117 -24.80 17.78 32.64
N LYS A 118 -25.16 17.71 33.94
CA LYS A 118 -24.22 17.52 35.04
C LYS A 118 -23.62 16.11 35.06
N GLU A 119 -24.42 15.09 34.74
CA GLU A 119 -23.97 13.69 34.67
C GLU A 119 -23.13 13.45 33.42
N LEU A 120 -23.54 13.99 32.27
CA LEU A 120 -22.77 13.94 31.02
C LEU A 120 -21.36 14.55 31.19
N ARG A 121 -21.26 15.69 31.88
CA ARG A 121 -19.95 16.32 32.19
C ARG A 121 -19.11 15.53 33.20
N ALA A 122 -19.75 14.78 34.09
CA ALA A 122 -19.04 13.94 35.06
C ALA A 122 -18.47 12.68 34.39
N GLU A 123 -19.26 12.01 33.54
CA GLU A 123 -18.85 10.82 32.77
C GLU A 123 -17.64 11.10 31.87
N LEU A 124 -17.62 12.26 31.21
CA LEU A 124 -16.50 12.65 30.35
C LEU A 124 -15.23 12.99 31.13
N LYS A 125 -15.35 13.28 32.43
CA LYS A 125 -14.24 13.69 33.30
C LYS A 125 -13.65 12.52 34.09
N GLU A 126 -14.47 11.54 34.47
CA GLU A 126 -14.04 10.36 35.23
C GLU A 126 -13.83 9.11 34.35
N GLY A 127 -14.28 9.14 33.10
CA GLY A 127 -14.29 7.99 32.20
C GLY A 127 -15.44 7.04 32.52
N ILE A 128 -16.14 6.54 31.51
CA ILE A 128 -17.31 5.66 31.70
C ILE A 128 -16.84 4.31 32.29
N PRO A 129 -17.32 3.89 33.47
CA PRO A 129 -17.02 2.57 34.03
C PRO A 129 -17.72 1.47 33.24
N LEU A 130 -17.06 0.32 33.04
CA LEU A 130 -17.70 -0.90 32.56
C LEU A 130 -18.63 -1.42 33.66
N THR A 131 -19.94 -1.31 33.46
CA THR A 131 -20.93 -2.00 34.31
C THR A 131 -21.46 -3.20 33.57
N ASP A 132 -21.23 -4.37 34.16
CA ASP A 132 -21.86 -5.63 33.81
C ASP A 132 -23.39 -5.55 33.97
N ASP A 133 -24.06 -6.31 33.10
CA ASP A 133 -25.36 -6.98 33.30
C ASP A 133 -26.61 -6.39 32.60
N GLU A 134 -27.14 -7.18 31.65
CA GLU A 134 -28.58 -7.46 31.60
C GLU A 134 -28.84 -8.97 31.48
N SER A 135 -29.49 -9.55 32.49
CA SER A 135 -30.67 -10.43 32.30
C SER A 135 -31.45 -10.68 33.61
N PRO A 136 -32.80 -10.55 33.66
CA PRO A 136 -33.63 -10.94 34.80
C PRO A 136 -34.35 -12.32 34.56
N PRO A 137 -35.14 -12.87 35.50
CA PRO A 137 -34.73 -13.74 36.60
C PRO A 137 -35.33 -15.17 36.52
N ARG A 138 -34.59 -16.26 36.86
CA ARG A 138 -35.19 -17.58 37.18
C ARG A 138 -34.46 -18.43 38.25
N LYS A 139 -35.15 -18.57 39.38
CA LYS A 139 -35.25 -19.62 40.44
C LYS A 139 -34.30 -20.84 40.45
N HIS A 140 -33.69 -21.05 41.65
CA HIS A 140 -33.27 -22.30 42.35
C HIS A 140 -32.43 -23.34 41.55
N ARG A 141 -31.33 -23.94 42.05
CA ARG A 141 -31.03 -24.42 43.41
C ARG A 141 -29.54 -24.86 43.49
N ASP A 142 -28.99 -24.73 44.69
CA ASP A 142 -27.70 -25.17 45.25
C ASP A 142 -27.00 -26.40 44.63
N ALA A 143 -25.65 -26.35 44.56
CA ALA A 143 -24.76 -27.27 45.30
C ALA A 143 -23.26 -26.94 45.10
N PHE A 144 -22.63 -26.34 46.11
CA PHE A 144 -21.39 -26.76 46.78
C PHE A 144 -20.70 -25.55 47.43
N THR A 145 -21.01 -25.37 48.70
CA THR A 145 -20.40 -24.44 49.64
C THR A 145 -19.08 -24.96 50.17
N ASP A 146 -18.12 -24.04 50.27
CA ASP A 146 -17.25 -23.76 51.42
C ASP A 146 -16.34 -24.88 51.97
N ALA A 147 -15.03 -24.61 51.96
CA ALA A 147 -14.10 -25.18 52.91
C ALA A 147 -12.95 -24.19 53.18
N ARG A 148 -13.25 -23.11 53.90
CA ARG A 148 -12.25 -22.50 54.80
C ARG A 148 -11.97 -23.49 55.94
N HIS A 149 -10.73 -23.93 56.06
CA HIS A 149 -10.24 -24.58 57.28
C HIS A 149 -9.09 -23.77 57.87
N ASP A 150 -9.38 -23.16 59.00
CA ASP A 150 -8.45 -22.69 60.01
C ASP A 150 -7.73 -23.90 60.61
N THR A 151 -6.42 -23.82 60.85
CA THR A 151 -5.77 -24.44 62.02
C THR A 151 -4.37 -23.87 62.20
N LYS A 152 -4.17 -23.26 63.37
CA LYS A 152 -2.87 -23.11 64.02
C LYS A 152 -2.33 -24.49 64.38
N ASP A 153 -1.03 -24.71 64.17
CA ASP A 153 -0.14 -25.20 65.22
C ASP A 153 1.33 -24.98 64.85
N THR A 154 2.11 -24.80 65.90
CA THR A 154 3.46 -24.28 66.03
C THR A 154 4.55 -25.33 65.74
N ASP A 155 5.70 -24.92 65.20
CA ASP A 155 6.96 -24.88 65.97
C ASP A 155 8.15 -24.35 65.15
N GLU A 156 9.06 -23.72 65.89
CA GLU A 156 10.10 -22.76 65.51
C GLU A 156 11.32 -23.34 64.77
N ILE A 157 12.09 -22.48 64.08
CA ILE A 157 13.46 -22.09 64.47
C ILE A 157 13.98 -20.88 63.64
N HIS A 158 14.06 -19.74 64.35
CA HIS A 158 15.12 -18.73 64.39
C HIS A 158 15.32 -17.62 63.33
N GLY A 159 15.02 -16.39 63.80
CA GLY A 159 15.79 -15.15 63.58
C GLY A 159 15.36 -14.33 62.35
N GLY A 160 14.83 -13.12 62.42
CA GLY A 160 14.86 -12.07 63.43
C GLY A 160 15.06 -10.73 62.69
N GLY A 161 14.20 -9.73 62.94
CA GLY A 161 14.47 -8.32 62.61
C GLY A 161 13.63 -7.69 61.48
N GLN A 162 12.78 -6.74 61.88
CA GLN A 162 12.10 -5.77 61.02
C GLN A 162 13.09 -4.82 60.31
N GLY A 163 12.79 -4.50 59.05
CA GLY A 163 13.44 -3.45 58.26
C GLY A 163 13.33 -3.74 56.75
N GLY A 164 12.26 -3.26 56.10
CA GLY A 164 12.03 -3.46 54.66
C GLY A 164 12.98 -2.64 53.79
N GLY A 165 14.26 -3.02 53.76
CA GLY A 165 15.21 -2.63 52.72
C GLY A 165 15.25 -3.70 51.64
N LEU A 166 15.37 -3.31 50.36
CA LEU A 166 15.59 -4.27 49.28
C LEU A 166 16.84 -5.12 49.57
N LYS A 167 16.74 -6.44 49.38
CA LYS A 167 17.88 -7.35 49.47
C LYS A 167 18.92 -6.95 48.42
N THR A 168 20.21 -7.05 48.78
CA THR A 168 21.33 -6.70 47.89
C THR A 168 22.05 -7.94 47.39
N ALA A 169 22.55 -7.88 46.15
CA ALA A 169 23.30 -8.98 45.54
C ALA A 169 24.64 -9.21 46.28
N ASP A 170 25.08 -10.46 46.35
CA ASP A 170 26.39 -10.78 46.92
C ASP A 170 27.55 -10.23 46.06
N SER A 171 28.74 -10.13 46.64
CA SER A 171 29.92 -9.55 45.97
C SER A 171 30.32 -10.23 44.65
N ARG A 172 30.10 -11.55 44.52
CA ARG A 172 30.43 -12.31 43.30
C ARG A 172 29.40 -12.03 42.22
N THR A 173 28.12 -12.05 42.59
CA THR A 173 27.00 -11.72 41.70
C THR A 173 27.12 -10.28 41.20
N GLN A 174 27.51 -9.34 42.06
CA GLN A 174 27.73 -7.94 41.68
C GLN A 174 28.81 -7.79 40.60
N SER A 175 29.93 -8.51 40.74
CA SER A 175 31.01 -8.50 39.74
C SER A 175 30.54 -9.05 38.38
N LEU A 176 29.63 -10.03 38.37
CA LEU A 176 29.06 -10.57 37.14
C LEU A 176 28.06 -9.60 36.50
N ILE A 177 27.27 -8.88 37.30
CA ILE A 177 26.36 -7.84 36.82
C ILE A 177 27.14 -6.72 36.11
N ASP A 178 28.22 -6.23 36.72
CA ASP A 178 29.06 -5.17 36.14
C ASP A 178 29.73 -5.64 34.84
N LYS A 179 30.17 -6.90 34.78
CA LYS A 179 30.70 -7.50 33.56
C LYS A 179 29.64 -7.60 32.47
N ALA A 180 28.46 -8.13 32.78
CA ALA A 180 27.37 -8.32 31.83
C ALA A 180 26.90 -6.99 31.22
N PHE A 181 26.81 -5.93 32.04
CA PHE A 181 26.51 -4.59 31.52
C PHE A 181 27.61 -4.06 30.60
N LYS A 182 28.88 -4.25 30.95
CA LYS A 182 30.00 -3.87 30.07
C LYS A 182 29.93 -4.59 28.73
N ASP A 183 29.67 -5.89 28.75
CA ASP A 183 29.54 -6.72 27.54
C ASP A 183 28.37 -6.24 26.67
N LEU A 184 27.19 -5.97 27.28
CA LEU A 184 26.03 -5.36 26.62
C LEU A 184 26.33 -4.02 25.94
N ARG A 185 27.21 -3.19 26.53
CA ARG A 185 27.56 -1.88 25.96
C ARG A 185 28.58 -1.99 24.82
N ASN A 186 29.40 -3.05 24.81
CA ASN A 186 30.44 -3.28 23.79
C ASN A 186 29.92 -4.02 22.55
N GLN A 187 28.82 -4.75 22.65
CA GLN A 187 28.20 -5.41 21.51
C GLN A 187 27.33 -4.46 20.67
N LYS A 188 27.21 -4.76 19.37
CA LYS A 188 26.22 -4.12 18.49
C LYS A 188 24.88 -4.82 18.72
N SER A 189 23.92 -4.14 19.34
CA SER A 189 22.56 -4.64 19.56
C SER A 189 21.58 -3.48 19.43
N THR A 190 20.44 -3.74 18.79
CA THR A 190 19.30 -2.81 18.65
C THR A 190 18.16 -3.10 19.63
N SER A 191 18.40 -4.00 20.60
CA SER A 191 17.38 -4.45 21.56
C SER A 191 16.77 -3.31 22.39
N LEU A 192 15.52 -3.50 22.82
CA LEU A 192 14.85 -2.60 23.77
C LEU A 192 15.62 -2.50 25.10
N LEU A 193 16.23 -3.59 25.57
CA LEU A 193 17.17 -3.58 26.69
C LEU A 193 18.29 -2.55 26.46
N ARG A 194 18.93 -2.56 25.29
CA ARG A 194 20.05 -1.67 24.98
C ARG A 194 19.61 -0.20 24.90
N LYS A 195 18.37 0.04 24.47
CA LYS A 195 17.72 1.36 24.40
C LYS A 195 17.41 1.90 25.81
N HIS A 196 16.81 1.09 26.68
CA HIS A 196 16.26 1.54 27.97
C HIS A 196 17.22 1.40 29.16
N LEU A 197 18.17 0.45 29.15
CA LEU A 197 19.17 0.32 30.21
C LEU A 197 20.35 1.29 30.02
N SER A 198 20.13 2.54 30.43
CA SER A 198 21.17 3.57 30.47
C SER A 198 22.19 3.33 31.60
N PRO A 199 23.41 3.89 31.53
CA PRO A 199 24.38 3.79 32.63
C PRO A 199 23.85 4.33 33.97
N SER A 200 23.08 5.41 33.95
CA SER A 200 22.47 5.98 35.15
C SER A 200 21.40 5.07 35.74
N LEU A 201 20.56 4.46 34.89
CA LEU A 201 19.58 3.48 35.35
C LEU A 201 20.27 2.21 35.87
N PHE A 202 21.29 1.73 35.18
CA PHE A 202 22.09 0.58 35.61
C PHE A 202 22.65 0.78 37.02
N ASP A 203 23.31 1.91 37.29
CA ASP A 203 23.86 2.21 38.61
C ASP A 203 22.78 2.26 39.71
N LYS A 204 21.56 2.69 39.36
CA LYS A 204 20.42 2.76 40.28
C LYS A 204 19.85 1.39 40.64
N ILE A 205 19.84 0.44 39.70
CA ILE A 205 19.13 -0.84 39.86
C ILE A 205 20.05 -2.07 40.04
N LYS A 206 21.35 -1.95 39.76
CA LYS A 206 22.32 -3.08 39.75
C LYS A 206 22.49 -3.83 41.06
N HIS A 207 22.06 -3.26 42.18
CA HIS A 207 22.15 -3.88 43.50
C HIS A 207 20.86 -4.56 43.95
N ARG A 208 19.74 -4.37 43.24
CA ARG A 208 18.43 -4.88 43.64
C ARG A 208 18.34 -6.38 43.44
N VAL A 209 17.64 -7.04 44.37
CA VAL A 209 17.32 -8.46 44.31
C VAL A 209 15.85 -8.66 44.71
N THR A 210 15.15 -9.53 44.00
CA THR A 210 13.76 -9.88 44.32
C THR A 210 13.66 -10.70 45.62
N PRO A 211 12.47 -10.85 46.23
CA PRO A 211 12.30 -11.71 47.40
C PRO A 211 12.79 -13.15 47.19
N ASN A 212 12.65 -13.67 45.97
CA ASN A 212 13.06 -15.01 45.55
C ASN A 212 14.53 -15.11 45.09
N GLY A 213 15.28 -14.00 45.12
CA GLY A 213 16.72 -14.02 44.87
C GLY A 213 17.15 -13.68 43.45
N ALA A 214 16.24 -13.27 42.57
CA ALA A 214 16.60 -12.85 41.21
C ALA A 214 17.33 -11.51 41.21
N SER A 215 18.43 -11.44 40.48
CA SER A 215 19.26 -10.24 40.33
C SER A 215 19.14 -9.64 38.93
N LEU A 216 19.69 -8.43 38.73
CA LEU A 216 19.73 -7.81 37.40
C LEU A 216 20.43 -8.70 36.35
N LEU A 217 21.40 -9.53 36.77
CA LEU A 217 22.07 -10.47 35.87
C LEU A 217 21.07 -11.44 35.23
N ASP A 218 20.14 -11.95 36.02
CA ASP A 218 19.12 -12.91 35.58
C ASP A 218 18.12 -12.26 34.61
N ILE A 219 17.89 -10.95 34.76
CA ILE A 219 17.01 -10.17 33.90
C ILE A 219 17.62 -9.91 32.52
N ILE A 220 18.92 -9.56 32.45
CA ILE A 220 19.56 -9.07 31.21
C ILE A 220 20.36 -10.15 30.46
N LYS A 221 20.47 -11.35 31.03
CA LYS A 221 21.31 -12.44 30.50
C LYS A 221 21.00 -12.78 29.04
N LEU A 222 19.73 -12.76 28.65
CA LEU A 222 19.31 -13.05 27.28
C LEU A 222 19.93 -12.06 26.29
N GLY A 223 19.72 -10.75 26.49
CA GLY A 223 20.26 -9.73 25.59
C GLY A 223 21.78 -9.64 25.58
N VAL A 224 22.46 -10.05 26.66
CA VAL A 224 23.94 -10.17 26.70
C VAL A 224 24.42 -11.38 25.90
N SER A 225 23.71 -12.51 25.96
CA SER A 225 24.12 -13.75 25.29
C SER A 225 23.64 -13.86 23.84
N ASN A 226 22.58 -13.13 23.48
CA ASN A 226 21.99 -13.09 22.15
C ASN A 226 21.79 -11.64 21.67
N PRO A 227 22.81 -11.01 21.06
CA PRO A 227 22.75 -9.61 20.64
C PRO A 227 21.69 -9.29 19.58
N GLU A 228 21.27 -10.31 18.82
CA GLU A 228 20.26 -10.25 17.75
C GLU A 228 18.82 -10.28 18.30
N ASP A 229 18.63 -10.56 19.59
CA ASP A 229 17.31 -10.51 20.20
C ASP A 229 16.80 -9.06 20.27
N ASN A 230 15.57 -8.82 19.85
CA ASN A 230 15.01 -7.46 19.75
C ASN A 230 14.60 -6.86 21.10
N ILE A 231 14.57 -7.64 22.19
CA ILE A 231 14.08 -7.20 23.50
C ILE A 231 15.17 -7.28 24.54
N GLY A 232 15.80 -8.43 24.70
CA GLY A 232 16.98 -8.66 25.51
C GLY A 232 16.72 -8.87 27.01
N VAL A 233 15.48 -8.84 27.49
CA VAL A 233 15.12 -9.06 28.90
C VAL A 233 14.15 -10.22 29.11
N THR A 234 14.30 -10.89 30.25
CA THR A 234 13.37 -11.92 30.75
C THR A 234 13.07 -11.68 32.22
N ALA A 235 11.83 -11.88 32.67
CA ALA A 235 11.54 -11.90 34.10
C ALA A 235 12.02 -13.22 34.71
N ALA A 236 12.53 -13.18 35.95
CA ALA A 236 12.97 -14.38 36.67
C ALA A 236 11.90 -14.89 37.65
N ASP A 237 11.01 -14.01 38.10
CA ASP A 237 9.86 -14.24 38.96
C ASP A 237 8.84 -13.11 38.78
N ALA A 238 7.68 -13.21 39.44
CA ALA A 238 6.61 -12.22 39.33
C ALA A 238 7.05 -10.84 39.87
N GLU A 239 7.83 -10.82 40.95
CA GLU A 239 8.33 -9.61 41.58
C GLU A 239 9.39 -8.87 40.74
N SER A 240 9.96 -9.52 39.73
CA SER A 240 10.90 -8.89 38.79
C SER A 240 10.30 -7.64 38.14
N TYR A 241 9.00 -7.67 37.80
CA TYR A 241 8.30 -6.55 37.19
C TYR A 241 8.13 -5.34 38.11
N SER A 242 8.05 -5.54 39.43
CA SER A 242 7.92 -4.45 40.41
C SER A 242 9.28 -3.98 40.94
N VAL A 243 10.24 -4.88 41.10
CA VAL A 243 11.59 -4.55 41.60
C VAL A 243 12.43 -3.82 40.54
N PHE A 244 12.23 -4.15 39.27
CA PHE A 244 12.91 -3.55 38.11
C PHE A 244 11.94 -2.82 37.18
N ASP A 245 10.85 -2.28 37.73
CA ASP A 245 9.82 -1.49 37.02
C ASP A 245 10.43 -0.41 36.11
N GLU A 246 11.41 0.34 36.61
CA GLU A 246 12.10 1.40 35.85
C GLU A 246 12.79 0.91 34.56
N LEU A 247 13.02 -0.41 34.41
CA LEU A 247 13.51 -1.05 33.20
C LEU A 247 12.38 -1.74 32.42
N PHE A 248 11.53 -2.51 33.09
CA PHE A 248 10.47 -3.28 32.44
C PHE A 248 9.35 -2.40 31.87
N ASP A 249 8.89 -1.39 32.62
CA ASP A 249 7.79 -0.53 32.19
C ASP A 249 8.07 0.19 30.86
N PRO A 250 9.23 0.85 30.66
CA PRO A 250 9.58 1.44 29.36
C PRO A 250 9.66 0.42 28.23
N ILE A 251 10.21 -0.78 28.49
CA ILE A 251 10.30 -1.85 27.49
C ILE A 251 8.90 -2.34 27.10
N ILE A 252 8.02 -2.58 28.08
CA ILE A 252 6.63 -2.99 27.84
C ILE A 252 5.89 -1.92 27.04
N ARG A 253 6.03 -0.65 27.41
CA ARG A 253 5.38 0.46 26.69
C ARG A 253 5.84 0.59 25.26
N ASP A 254 7.14 0.45 25.01
CA ASP A 254 7.75 0.57 23.68
C ASP A 254 7.38 -0.63 22.79
N TYR A 255 7.33 -1.83 23.36
CA TYR A 255 6.93 -3.03 22.61
C TYR A 255 5.43 -3.05 22.28
N HIS A 256 4.58 -2.69 23.23
CA HIS A 256 3.11 -2.70 23.07
C HIS A 256 2.52 -1.37 22.57
N ASP A 257 3.37 -0.41 22.18
CA ASP A 257 2.99 0.92 21.69
C ASP A 257 1.98 1.67 22.59
N ILE A 258 2.20 1.62 23.91
CA ILE A 258 1.30 2.19 24.92
C ILE A 258 1.59 3.69 25.18
N GLY A 259 2.73 4.20 24.69
CA GLY A 259 3.17 5.58 24.92
C GLY A 259 3.31 5.90 26.42
N HIS A 260 2.85 7.08 26.86
CA HIS A 260 2.88 7.49 28.28
C HIS A 260 1.68 7.00 29.11
N ARG A 261 0.79 6.18 28.53
CA ARG A 261 -0.42 5.72 29.22
C ARG A 261 -0.09 4.78 30.38
N ARG A 262 -1.00 4.70 31.34
CA ARG A 262 -0.89 3.77 32.47
C ARG A 262 -0.97 2.33 31.95
N LEU A 263 -0.06 1.47 32.42
CA LEU A 263 -0.13 0.02 32.15
C LEU A 263 -1.32 -0.54 32.94
N VAL A 264 -2.42 -0.84 32.24
CA VAL A 264 -3.64 -1.42 32.80
C VAL A 264 -4.05 -2.56 31.88
N ASN A 265 -4.43 -3.69 32.47
CA ASN A 265 -5.03 -4.80 31.74
C ASN A 265 -6.41 -5.08 32.35
N PRO A 266 -7.44 -5.37 31.52
CA PRO A 266 -8.73 -5.80 32.04
C PRO A 266 -8.62 -7.15 32.78
N GLN A 267 -9.66 -7.49 33.53
CA GLN A 267 -9.80 -8.82 34.12
C GLN A 267 -9.93 -9.88 33.03
N VAL A 268 -9.49 -11.11 33.34
CA VAL A 268 -9.57 -12.25 32.41
C VAL A 268 -11.04 -12.47 32.01
N ASN A 269 -11.30 -12.47 30.71
CA ASN A 269 -12.63 -12.73 30.16
C ASN A 269 -12.50 -13.40 28.78
N PHE A 270 -12.96 -14.65 28.69
CA PHE A 270 -12.98 -15.44 27.46
C PHE A 270 -14.30 -15.35 26.68
N GLY A 271 -15.31 -14.64 27.21
CA GLY A 271 -16.64 -14.57 26.60
C GLY A 271 -17.34 -15.93 26.56
N SER A 272 -18.26 -16.07 25.61
CA SER A 272 -18.97 -17.33 25.33
C SER A 272 -18.21 -18.19 24.31
N ALA A 273 -18.48 -19.50 24.28
CA ALA A 273 -17.84 -20.42 23.33
C ALA A 273 -18.18 -20.10 21.86
N ASP A 274 -19.30 -19.43 21.61
CA ASP A 274 -19.85 -19.14 20.27
C ASP A 274 -19.62 -17.67 19.86
N ILE A 275 -18.60 -17.03 20.44
CA ILE A 275 -18.29 -15.61 20.27
C ILE A 275 -17.99 -15.18 18.82
N VAL A 276 -17.51 -16.11 18.00
CA VAL A 276 -17.19 -15.90 16.59
C VAL A 276 -17.68 -17.08 15.74
N GLY A 277 -17.99 -16.82 14.47
CA GLY A 277 -18.44 -17.84 13.52
C GLY A 277 -17.32 -18.70 12.96
N ASP A 278 -17.67 -19.63 12.07
CA ASP A 278 -16.69 -20.40 11.31
C ASP A 278 -16.13 -19.55 10.16
N PHE A 279 -14.81 -19.51 9.98
CA PHE A 279 -14.22 -18.82 8.84
C PHE A 279 -14.62 -19.46 7.51
N ASP A 280 -14.93 -20.77 7.51
CA ASP A 280 -15.33 -21.50 6.30
C ASP A 280 -16.69 -21.03 5.77
N ASP A 281 -17.54 -20.41 6.60
CA ASP A 281 -18.77 -19.74 6.15
C ASP A 281 -18.48 -18.58 5.18
N PHE A 282 -17.25 -18.06 5.20
CA PHE A 282 -16.76 -17.00 4.34
C PHE A 282 -15.81 -17.55 3.27
N GLY A 283 -15.85 -18.84 2.98
CA GLY A 283 -15.08 -19.50 1.93
C GLY A 283 -13.83 -20.20 2.44
N ASN A 284 -13.36 -21.19 1.67
CA ASN A 284 -12.33 -22.14 2.10
C ASN A 284 -10.90 -21.61 1.93
N TYR A 285 -10.61 -20.42 2.46
CA TYR A 285 -9.26 -19.83 2.45
C TYR A 285 -8.43 -20.26 3.65
N VAL A 286 -9.08 -20.51 4.79
CA VAL A 286 -8.41 -20.87 6.04
C VAL A 286 -8.00 -22.34 6.00
N VAL A 287 -6.73 -22.61 6.31
CA VAL A 287 -6.16 -23.96 6.37
C VAL A 287 -6.16 -24.50 7.79
N SER A 288 -5.85 -23.64 8.76
CA SER A 288 -5.84 -24.02 10.17
C SER A 288 -5.88 -22.81 11.07
N THR A 289 -6.60 -22.90 12.18
CA THR A 289 -6.62 -21.90 13.24
C THR A 289 -5.89 -22.44 14.46
N ARG A 290 -5.13 -21.60 15.15
CA ARG A 290 -4.40 -21.96 16.36
C ARG A 290 -4.44 -20.83 17.38
N ILE A 291 -4.86 -21.16 18.60
CA ILE A 291 -4.77 -20.29 19.76
C ILE A 291 -3.79 -20.93 20.75
N ARG A 292 -2.87 -20.12 21.29
CA ARG A 292 -2.01 -20.51 22.42
C ARG A 292 -2.13 -19.48 23.53
N CYS A 293 -1.98 -19.92 24.77
CA CYS A 293 -1.80 -19.03 25.91
C CYS A 293 -0.64 -19.54 26.79
N ALA A 294 0.02 -18.61 27.47
CA ALA A 294 1.03 -18.93 28.48
C ALA A 294 0.52 -18.60 29.88
N ARG A 295 0.85 -19.42 30.87
CA ARG A 295 0.47 -19.23 32.28
C ARG A 295 1.64 -19.62 33.19
N ASN A 296 1.79 -18.89 34.29
CA ASN A 296 2.72 -19.21 35.36
C ASN A 296 1.93 -19.60 36.61
N ILE A 297 2.41 -20.58 37.38
CA ILE A 297 1.75 -21.07 38.59
C ILE A 297 2.27 -20.28 39.80
N GLU A 298 1.36 -19.78 40.61
CA GLU A 298 1.69 -19.04 41.84
C GLU A 298 2.55 -19.89 42.79
N GLY A 299 3.50 -19.24 43.46
CA GLY A 299 4.44 -19.92 44.38
C GLY A 299 5.70 -20.49 43.70
N TYR A 300 5.78 -20.45 42.38
CA TYR A 300 6.96 -20.88 41.62
C TYR A 300 7.66 -19.71 40.93
N CYS A 301 9.00 -19.73 40.93
CA CYS A 301 9.79 -18.81 40.10
C CYS A 301 9.64 -19.17 38.63
N PHE A 302 9.96 -18.25 37.72
CA PHE A 302 9.91 -18.54 36.29
C PHE A 302 11.12 -19.38 35.84
N THR A 303 11.04 -19.90 34.62
CA THR A 303 12.05 -20.78 34.00
C THR A 303 13.51 -20.35 34.21
N PRO A 304 13.88 -19.05 34.13
CA PRO A 304 15.28 -18.63 34.33
C PRO A 304 15.86 -18.93 35.73
N LEU A 305 15.02 -18.95 36.77
CA LEU A 305 15.43 -19.15 38.16
C LEU A 305 14.98 -20.50 38.73
N MET A 306 14.10 -21.21 38.03
CA MET A 306 13.52 -22.47 38.50
C MET A 306 14.58 -23.57 38.59
N THR A 307 14.68 -24.19 39.77
CA THR A 307 15.57 -25.33 40.01
C THR A 307 14.99 -26.63 39.46
N LYS A 308 15.83 -27.62 39.18
CA LYS A 308 15.38 -28.97 38.76
C LYS A 308 14.39 -29.59 39.76
N ALA A 309 14.60 -29.35 41.06
CA ALA A 309 13.69 -29.81 42.10
C ALA A 309 12.31 -29.13 42.00
N GLN A 310 12.26 -27.81 41.80
CA GLN A 310 11.01 -27.08 41.58
C GLN A 310 10.30 -27.53 40.31
N PHE A 311 11.01 -27.78 39.20
CA PHE A 311 10.43 -28.36 37.99
C PHE A 311 9.74 -29.70 38.27
N SER A 312 10.43 -30.61 38.96
CA SER A 312 9.85 -31.92 39.31
C SER A 312 8.69 -31.82 40.30
N THR A 313 8.67 -30.83 41.18
CA THR A 313 7.52 -30.60 42.07
C THR A 313 6.33 -30.04 41.28
N LEU A 314 6.56 -29.02 40.46
CA LEU A 314 5.55 -28.40 39.61
C LEU A 314 4.91 -29.41 38.65
N GLU A 315 5.71 -30.26 38.02
CA GLU A 315 5.23 -31.34 37.14
C GLU A 315 4.29 -32.30 37.89
N LYS A 316 4.64 -32.70 39.12
CA LYS A 316 3.78 -33.56 39.96
C LYS A 316 2.47 -32.90 40.38
N GLU A 317 2.41 -31.58 40.42
CA GLU A 317 1.19 -30.83 40.72
C GLU A 317 0.31 -30.65 39.48
N ILE A 318 0.90 -30.38 38.31
CA ILE A 318 0.16 -30.13 37.06
C ILE A 318 -0.37 -31.43 36.43
N VAL A 319 0.42 -32.50 36.39
CA VAL A 319 0.08 -33.73 35.67
C VAL A 319 -1.24 -34.37 36.16
N PRO A 320 -1.53 -34.47 37.47
CA PRO A 320 -2.81 -34.98 37.94
C PRO A 320 -4.00 -34.13 37.46
N VAL A 321 -3.84 -32.81 37.38
CA VAL A 321 -4.89 -31.90 36.89
C VAL A 321 -5.15 -32.16 35.41
N LEU A 322 -4.10 -32.26 34.58
CA LEU A 322 -4.24 -32.57 33.16
C LEU A 322 -4.91 -33.93 32.92
N ASN A 323 -4.53 -34.96 33.70
CA ASN A 323 -5.13 -36.29 33.61
C ASN A 323 -6.58 -36.35 34.12
N SER A 324 -7.03 -35.33 34.87
CA SER A 324 -8.41 -35.25 35.36
C SER A 324 -9.38 -34.61 34.36
N LEU A 325 -8.87 -34.05 33.26
CA LEU A 325 -9.71 -33.46 32.20
C LEU A 325 -10.53 -34.53 31.47
N ASP A 326 -11.79 -34.24 31.18
CA ASP A 326 -12.74 -35.15 30.57
C ASP A 326 -13.22 -34.67 29.18
N GLY A 327 -14.00 -35.52 28.51
CA GLY A 327 -14.59 -35.23 27.20
C GLY A 327 -13.54 -34.95 26.12
N PRO A 328 -13.67 -33.86 25.33
CA PRO A 328 -12.76 -33.54 24.24
C PRO A 328 -11.36 -33.11 24.71
N LEU A 329 -11.16 -32.89 26.02
CA LEU A 329 -9.88 -32.49 26.61
C LEU A 329 -9.10 -33.68 27.21
N GLN A 330 -9.69 -34.89 27.21
CA GLN A 330 -9.01 -36.07 27.73
C GLN A 330 -7.78 -36.42 26.88
N GLY A 331 -6.65 -36.66 27.55
CA GLY A 331 -5.39 -37.02 26.90
C GLY A 331 -4.45 -37.80 27.83
N GLU A 332 -3.25 -38.11 27.33
CA GLU A 332 -2.21 -38.80 28.10
C GLU A 332 -0.97 -37.90 28.24
N TYR A 333 -0.46 -37.78 29.47
CA TYR A 333 0.80 -37.10 29.74
C TYR A 333 1.99 -38.02 29.43
N GLU A 334 2.91 -37.56 28.58
CA GLU A 334 4.13 -38.29 28.22
C GLU A 334 5.37 -37.46 28.61
N PRO A 335 6.15 -37.87 29.63
CA PRO A 335 7.35 -37.16 30.05
C PRO A 335 8.41 -37.13 28.95
N VAL A 336 9.08 -35.99 28.78
CA VAL A 336 10.13 -35.81 27.75
C VAL A 336 11.29 -36.79 27.94
N ASP A 337 11.63 -37.11 29.19
CA ASP A 337 12.71 -38.05 29.53
C ASP A 337 12.44 -39.49 29.05
N HIS A 338 11.18 -39.81 28.69
CA HIS A 338 10.78 -41.11 28.15
C HIS A 338 10.72 -41.14 26.61
N LEU A 339 10.89 -39.99 25.96
CA LEU A 339 10.91 -39.88 24.50
C LEU A 339 12.29 -40.24 23.93
N SER A 340 12.30 -40.92 22.79
CA SER A 340 13.53 -41.20 22.04
C SER A 340 13.38 -40.87 20.55
N GLY A 341 14.51 -40.73 19.84
CA GLY A 341 14.54 -40.52 18.39
C GLY A 341 14.00 -39.16 17.92
N GLU A 342 13.32 -39.15 16.77
CA GLU A 342 12.74 -37.96 16.11
C GLU A 342 11.72 -37.22 16.99
N LYS A 343 10.92 -37.97 17.78
CA LYS A 343 9.87 -37.40 18.64
C LYS A 343 10.48 -36.56 19.77
N ALA A 344 11.56 -37.04 20.39
CA ALA A 344 12.31 -36.28 21.39
C ALA A 344 12.95 -35.02 20.78
N LYS A 345 13.54 -35.12 19.58
CA LYS A 345 14.13 -33.97 18.88
C LYS A 345 13.09 -32.89 18.56
N LYS A 346 11.90 -33.28 18.07
CA LYS A 346 10.81 -32.35 17.76
C LYS A 346 10.31 -31.63 19.01
N MET A 347 10.11 -32.36 20.11
CA MET A 347 9.68 -31.78 21.39
C MET A 347 10.74 -30.84 21.96
N LEU A 348 12.02 -31.25 21.99
CA LEU A 348 13.12 -30.40 22.46
C LEU A 348 13.25 -29.11 21.64
N LYS A 349 13.02 -29.17 20.33
CA LYS A 349 12.98 -27.97 19.48
C LYS A 349 11.82 -27.05 19.88
N GLN A 350 10.61 -27.58 20.08
CA GLN A 350 9.46 -26.80 20.55
C GLN A 350 9.71 -26.16 21.91
N PHE A 351 10.30 -26.88 22.87
CA PHE A 351 10.68 -26.32 24.17
C PHE A 351 11.70 -25.18 24.06
N SER A 352 12.68 -25.30 23.15
CA SER A 352 13.65 -24.22 22.92
C SER A 352 13.02 -22.95 22.34
N GLU A 353 11.94 -23.08 21.57
CA GLU A 353 11.17 -21.98 20.99
C GLU A 353 10.21 -21.33 22.04
N SER A 354 9.77 -22.08 23.05
CA SER A 354 8.94 -21.60 24.17
C SER A 354 9.71 -20.81 25.25
N ALA A 355 11.04 -20.76 25.20
CA ALA A 355 11.86 -20.00 26.15
C ALA A 355 11.52 -18.48 26.17
N ASN A 356 10.86 -17.99 25.13
CA ASN A 356 10.37 -16.61 25.01
C ASN A 356 9.04 -16.34 25.74
N GLU A 357 8.44 -17.31 26.41
CA GLU A 357 7.13 -17.15 27.06
C GLU A 357 7.17 -16.35 28.38
N VAL A 358 8.36 -16.23 28.99
CA VAL A 358 8.62 -15.38 30.17
C VAL A 358 9.07 -13.95 29.78
N CYS A 359 8.95 -13.62 28.50
CA CYS A 359 9.33 -12.33 27.95
C CYS A 359 8.24 -11.27 28.20
N PRO A 360 8.60 -9.99 28.40
CA PRO A 360 7.63 -8.90 28.52
C PRO A 360 6.68 -8.72 27.31
N THR A 361 6.89 -9.44 26.21
CA THR A 361 5.97 -9.44 25.06
C THR A 361 4.66 -10.15 25.30
N ASN A 362 4.59 -11.08 26.26
CA ASN A 362 3.41 -11.91 26.47
C ASN A 362 2.68 -11.54 27.77
N VAL A 363 2.86 -10.32 28.28
CA VAL A 363 2.08 -9.81 29.42
C VAL A 363 0.64 -9.49 28.98
N GLY A 364 -0.29 -9.46 29.94
CA GLY A 364 -1.72 -9.29 29.68
C GLY A 364 -2.42 -10.63 29.49
N SER A 365 -3.15 -10.82 28.39
CA SER A 365 -3.82 -12.07 28.03
C SER A 365 -2.85 -13.26 27.89
N ALA A 366 -1.59 -12.95 27.54
CA ALA A 366 -0.57 -13.92 27.15
C ALA A 366 -1.02 -14.86 26.03
N MET A 367 -2.02 -14.42 25.26
CA MET A 367 -2.66 -15.21 24.21
C MET A 367 -2.10 -14.80 22.85
N ARG A 368 -1.75 -15.78 22.02
CA ARG A 368 -1.48 -15.57 20.60
C ARG A 368 -2.44 -16.42 19.81
N SER A 369 -3.32 -15.74 19.10
CA SER A 369 -4.27 -16.32 18.18
C SER A 369 -3.74 -16.11 16.76
N SER A 370 -3.80 -17.16 15.94
CA SER A 370 -3.20 -17.20 14.59
C SER A 370 -4.04 -18.02 13.64
N VAL A 371 -4.11 -17.59 12.38
CA VAL A 371 -4.81 -18.26 11.30
C VAL A 371 -3.83 -18.46 10.15
N ARG A 372 -3.71 -19.72 9.71
CA ARG A 372 -3.02 -20.05 8.47
C ARG A 372 -4.02 -19.95 7.33
N ILE A 373 -3.75 -19.08 6.37
CA ILE A 373 -4.69 -18.70 5.32
C ILE A 373 -4.02 -18.69 3.95
N ARG A 374 -4.76 -19.11 2.92
CA ARG A 374 -4.32 -19.10 1.53
C ARG A 374 -4.91 -17.89 0.81
N LEU A 375 -4.05 -16.99 0.34
CA LEU A 375 -4.39 -15.71 -0.27
C LEU A 375 -3.70 -15.59 -1.65
N PRO A 376 -4.16 -16.32 -2.68
CA PRO A 376 -3.47 -16.40 -3.97
C PRO A 376 -3.37 -15.05 -4.70
N CYS A 377 -4.37 -14.19 -4.60
CA CYS A 377 -4.40 -12.87 -5.22
C CYS A 377 -3.60 -11.84 -4.40
N LEU A 378 -3.87 -11.73 -3.11
CA LEU A 378 -3.12 -10.81 -2.23
C LEU A 378 -1.65 -11.19 -2.08
N SER A 379 -1.27 -12.45 -2.35
CA SER A 379 0.14 -12.83 -2.41
C SER A 379 0.94 -12.09 -3.48
N LYS A 380 0.27 -11.57 -4.52
CA LYS A 380 0.85 -10.73 -5.57
C LYS A 380 0.91 -9.25 -5.18
N GLN A 381 0.22 -8.87 -4.09
CA GLN A 381 0.07 -7.52 -3.56
C GLN A 381 0.52 -7.47 -2.10
N HIS A 382 1.70 -8.05 -1.82
CA HIS A 382 2.14 -8.36 -0.45
C HIS A 382 2.19 -7.12 0.46
N ASN A 383 2.66 -5.98 -0.05
CA ASN A 383 2.75 -4.75 0.73
C ASN A 383 1.37 -4.25 1.15
N MET A 384 0.38 -4.32 0.26
CA MET A 384 -1.00 -3.95 0.60
C MET A 384 -1.61 -4.93 1.61
N LEU A 385 -1.29 -6.22 1.53
CA LEU A 385 -1.67 -7.19 2.56
C LEU A 385 -1.06 -6.80 3.92
N GLU A 386 0.22 -6.45 3.97
CA GLU A 386 0.90 -6.02 5.20
C GLU A 386 0.30 -4.73 5.77
N GLU A 387 0.09 -3.71 4.94
CA GLU A 387 -0.52 -2.45 5.38
C GLU A 387 -1.96 -2.62 5.87
N THR A 388 -2.73 -3.46 5.18
CA THR A 388 -4.13 -3.71 5.56
C THR A 388 -4.18 -4.50 6.86
N ALA A 389 -3.37 -5.56 6.97
CA ALA A 389 -3.23 -6.34 8.20
C ALA A 389 -2.79 -5.46 9.37
N GLU A 390 -1.83 -4.55 9.18
CA GLU A 390 -1.37 -3.63 10.22
C GLU A 390 -2.50 -2.70 10.70
N LYS A 391 -3.29 -2.12 9.80
CA LYS A 391 -4.48 -1.32 10.14
C LYS A 391 -5.53 -2.11 10.93
N LEU A 392 -5.53 -3.44 10.77
CA LEU A 392 -6.43 -4.38 11.43
C LEU A 392 -5.79 -5.04 12.67
N ASN A 393 -4.65 -4.54 13.15
CA ASN A 393 -3.91 -5.10 14.30
C ASN A 393 -3.47 -6.56 14.10
N LEU A 394 -3.23 -6.96 12.85
CA LEU A 394 -2.71 -8.27 12.48
C LEU A 394 -1.22 -8.16 12.13
N GLN A 395 -0.49 -9.22 12.43
CA GLN A 395 0.88 -9.44 11.99
C GLN A 395 0.87 -10.49 10.89
N VAL A 396 1.51 -10.18 9.77
CA VAL A 396 1.65 -11.08 8.62
C VAL A 396 2.98 -11.80 8.69
N GLN A 397 2.96 -13.13 8.57
CA GLN A 397 4.17 -13.92 8.38
C GLN A 397 3.97 -14.88 7.22
N ARG A 398 4.83 -14.78 6.20
CA ARG A 398 4.85 -15.74 5.11
C ARG A 398 5.40 -17.08 5.60
N VAL A 399 4.71 -18.17 5.26
CA VAL A 399 5.19 -19.53 5.58
C VAL A 399 6.32 -19.88 4.61
N LYS A 400 7.56 -20.00 5.08
CA LYS A 400 8.75 -20.28 4.25
C LYS A 400 8.79 -21.74 3.73
N ASP A 401 8.79 -21.87 2.41
CA ASP A 401 9.29 -22.91 1.49
C ASP A 401 9.30 -24.40 1.90
N ASP A 402 8.33 -25.14 1.36
CA ASP A 402 8.56 -26.46 0.74
C ASP A 402 8.57 -26.20 -0.78
N PRO A 403 9.53 -26.70 -1.59
CA PRO A 403 9.62 -26.45 -3.03
C PRO A 403 8.45 -26.96 -3.89
N SER A 404 7.35 -27.41 -3.30
CA SER A 404 6.10 -27.70 -4.00
C SER A 404 5.27 -26.42 -4.23
N ASP A 405 4.57 -26.36 -5.37
CA ASP A 405 3.67 -25.24 -5.76
C ASP A 405 2.52 -25.02 -4.73
N ASP A 406 2.31 -25.98 -3.82
CA ASP A 406 1.23 -26.04 -2.85
C ASP A 406 1.27 -24.94 -1.77
N ASN A 407 2.43 -24.31 -1.52
CA ASN A 407 2.59 -23.25 -0.50
C ASN A 407 2.51 -21.82 -1.05
N LYS A 408 2.25 -21.66 -2.36
CA LYS A 408 2.12 -20.34 -2.96
C LYS A 408 0.90 -19.59 -2.40
N GLY A 409 1.16 -18.40 -1.85
CA GLY A 409 0.14 -17.56 -1.21
C GLY A 409 -0.31 -18.00 0.18
N LEU A 410 0.45 -18.86 0.87
CA LEU A 410 0.14 -19.26 2.24
C LEU A 410 0.78 -18.32 3.28
N TYR A 411 -0.05 -17.79 4.17
CA TYR A 411 0.34 -16.85 5.22
C TYR A 411 -0.12 -17.34 6.59
N ASP A 412 0.62 -16.96 7.63
CA ASP A 412 0.24 -17.05 9.04
C ASP A 412 -0.07 -15.63 9.52
N LEU A 413 -1.34 -15.38 9.82
CA LEU A 413 -1.84 -14.08 10.30
C LEU A 413 -2.14 -14.21 11.79
N SER A 414 -1.50 -13.39 12.62
CA SER A 414 -1.70 -13.43 14.07
C SER A 414 -2.04 -12.07 14.65
N TYR A 415 -2.89 -12.03 15.67
CA TYR A 415 -3.21 -10.78 16.37
C TYR A 415 -1.97 -10.19 17.06
N ARG A 416 -1.79 -8.88 16.94
CA ARG A 416 -0.57 -8.17 17.35
C ARG A 416 -0.48 -7.96 18.86
N TRP A 417 -1.61 -7.73 19.54
CA TRP A 417 -1.63 -7.25 20.91
C TRP A 417 -1.89 -8.37 21.92
N THR A 418 -1.20 -8.34 23.06
CA THR A 418 -1.50 -9.22 24.21
C THR A 418 -1.85 -8.44 25.47
N LEU A 419 -1.67 -7.12 25.47
CA LEU A 419 -1.86 -6.27 26.64
C LEU A 419 -2.90 -5.18 26.33
N GLY A 420 -3.81 -4.94 27.27
CA GLY A 420 -4.80 -3.86 27.19
C GLY A 420 -6.21 -4.31 26.76
N ASN A 421 -6.35 -5.52 26.22
CA ASN A 421 -7.62 -6.12 25.79
C ASN A 421 -7.91 -7.40 26.59
N THR A 422 -9.19 -7.76 26.70
CA THR A 422 -9.62 -9.07 27.18
C THR A 422 -9.30 -10.17 26.15
N GLU A 423 -9.35 -11.43 26.57
CA GLU A 423 -9.21 -12.55 25.66
C GLU A 423 -10.32 -12.57 24.60
N GLU A 424 -11.57 -12.29 24.99
CA GLU A 424 -12.71 -12.15 24.09
C GLU A 424 -12.47 -11.08 23.01
N GLU A 425 -12.12 -9.85 23.39
CA GLU A 425 -11.85 -8.76 22.44
C GLU A 425 -10.72 -9.13 21.47
N SER A 426 -9.66 -9.76 21.98
CA SER A 426 -8.53 -10.20 21.15
C SER A 426 -8.92 -11.23 20.10
N ILE A 427 -9.89 -12.12 20.40
CA ILE A 427 -10.42 -13.09 19.44
C ILE A 427 -11.38 -12.43 18.45
N VAL A 428 -12.26 -11.55 18.92
CA VAL A 428 -13.23 -10.84 18.07
C VAL A 428 -12.53 -9.93 17.06
N ASP A 429 -11.52 -9.18 17.49
CA ASP A 429 -10.71 -8.33 16.62
C ASP A 429 -9.96 -9.14 15.58
N MET A 430 -9.33 -10.26 16.01
CA MET A 430 -8.62 -11.14 15.10
C MET A 430 -9.57 -11.73 14.06
N TYR A 431 -10.72 -12.24 14.49
CA TYR A 431 -11.74 -12.78 13.60
C TYR A 431 -12.23 -11.74 12.58
N SER A 432 -12.60 -10.55 13.05
CA SER A 432 -13.05 -9.45 12.19
C SER A 432 -11.98 -9.02 11.20
N GLY A 433 -10.72 -8.93 11.64
CA GLY A 433 -9.58 -8.60 10.79
C GLY A 433 -9.36 -9.66 9.70
N ILE A 434 -9.42 -10.94 10.05
CA ILE A 434 -9.29 -12.04 9.07
C ILE A 434 -10.44 -12.03 8.06
N LEU A 435 -11.68 -11.75 8.48
CA LEU A 435 -12.82 -11.61 7.57
C LEU A 435 -12.64 -10.45 6.59
N GLU A 436 -12.07 -9.33 7.01
CA GLU A 436 -11.78 -8.21 6.11
C GLU A 436 -10.68 -8.60 5.09
N ILE A 437 -9.65 -9.35 5.52
CA ILE A 437 -8.63 -9.88 4.61
C ILE A 437 -9.23 -10.87 3.61
N ILE A 438 -10.11 -11.79 4.04
CA ILE A 438 -10.84 -12.70 3.15
C ILE A 438 -11.72 -11.92 2.18
N SER A 439 -12.41 -10.89 2.65
CA SER A 439 -13.25 -10.04 1.81
C SER A 439 -12.43 -9.30 0.77
N LEU A 440 -11.23 -8.83 1.13
CA LEU A 440 -10.30 -8.19 0.21
C LEU A 440 -9.78 -9.20 -0.84
N GLU A 441 -9.37 -10.40 -0.42
CA GLU A 441 -8.96 -11.48 -1.32
C GLU A 441 -10.07 -11.81 -2.33
N LYS A 442 -11.31 -11.95 -1.86
CA LYS A 442 -12.49 -12.16 -2.71
C LYS A 442 -12.71 -11.03 -3.70
N ARG A 443 -12.49 -9.77 -3.33
CA ARG A 443 -12.58 -8.64 -4.29
C ARG A 443 -11.57 -8.82 -5.42
N PHE A 444 -10.35 -9.28 -5.12
CA PHE A 444 -9.34 -9.57 -6.15
C PHE A 444 -9.58 -10.88 -6.93
N GLU A 445 -10.28 -11.85 -6.36
CA GLU A 445 -10.71 -13.05 -7.09
C GLU A 445 -11.90 -12.73 -8.01
N ASN A 446 -12.86 -11.95 -7.53
CA ASN A 446 -14.02 -11.50 -8.30
C ASN A 446 -13.62 -10.54 -9.42
N SER A 447 -12.53 -9.78 -9.29
CA SER A 447 -11.98 -8.98 -10.39
C SER A 447 -11.35 -9.80 -11.52
N LYS A 448 -11.17 -11.13 -11.34
CA LYS A 448 -10.85 -12.08 -12.41
C LYS A 448 -12.09 -12.67 -13.10
N VAL A 449 -13.30 -12.43 -12.59
CA VAL A 449 -14.53 -12.80 -13.29
C VAL A 449 -14.68 -11.83 -14.46
N THR A 450 -14.59 -12.37 -15.67
CA THR A 450 -14.95 -11.68 -16.91
C THR A 450 -16.38 -11.15 -16.82
N TYR A 451 -16.56 -9.88 -16.47
CA TYR A 451 -17.86 -9.22 -16.54
C TYR A 451 -18.14 -8.82 -17.99
N TYR A 452 -18.93 -9.66 -18.67
CA TYR A 452 -19.63 -9.29 -19.90
C TYR A 452 -21.14 -9.47 -19.68
N GLY A 453 -21.84 -8.48 -19.11
CA GLY A 453 -23.30 -8.54 -18.98
C GLY A 453 -23.98 -7.30 -18.39
N SER A 454 -25.28 -7.20 -18.65
CA SER A 454 -26.20 -6.08 -18.37
C SER A 454 -26.55 -5.89 -16.88
N GLU A 455 -27.41 -4.89 -16.58
CA GLU A 455 -27.88 -4.49 -15.22
C GLU A 455 -28.33 -5.63 -14.29
N GLU A 456 -28.63 -6.81 -14.81
CA GLU A 456 -29.03 -8.00 -14.05
C GLU A 456 -27.87 -8.72 -13.35
N GLU A 457 -26.60 -8.39 -13.65
CA GLU A 457 -25.41 -9.13 -13.16
C GLU A 457 -24.60 -8.40 -12.06
N GLY A 458 -25.17 -7.39 -11.40
CA GLY A 458 -24.61 -6.83 -10.16
C GLY A 458 -23.44 -5.84 -10.32
N MET A 459 -23.36 -5.15 -11.45
CA MET A 459 -22.31 -4.15 -11.70
C MET A 459 -22.45 -2.91 -10.78
N GLU A 460 -21.34 -2.48 -10.15
CA GLU A 460 -21.28 -1.17 -9.50
C GLU A 460 -21.50 -0.06 -10.54
N LYS A 461 -22.49 0.80 -10.28
CA LYS A 461 -22.81 1.93 -11.15
C LYS A 461 -22.06 3.17 -10.69
N VAL A 462 -21.67 4.01 -11.66
CA VAL A 462 -21.22 5.37 -11.36
C VAL A 462 -22.25 6.10 -10.52
N ASP A 463 -21.78 6.84 -9.52
CA ASP A 463 -22.65 7.65 -8.67
C ASP A 463 -23.36 8.73 -9.49
N SER A 464 -24.49 9.23 -8.99
CA SER A 464 -25.35 10.17 -9.73
C SER A 464 -24.64 11.47 -10.12
N ARG A 465 -23.64 11.92 -9.35
CA ARG A 465 -22.88 13.13 -9.66
C ARG A 465 -21.93 12.86 -10.82
N THR A 466 -21.18 11.76 -10.78
CA THR A 466 -20.27 11.36 -11.86
C THR A 466 -21.03 11.10 -13.15
N LEU A 467 -22.19 10.44 -13.09
CA LEU A 467 -23.07 10.25 -14.24
C LEU A 467 -23.49 11.59 -14.87
N GLY A 468 -23.90 12.56 -14.06
CA GLY A 468 -24.27 13.90 -14.56
C GLY A 468 -23.12 14.62 -15.26
N LEU A 469 -21.86 14.40 -14.82
CA LEU A 469 -20.67 14.92 -15.51
C LEU A 469 -20.43 14.20 -16.84
N ILE A 470 -20.60 12.88 -16.89
CA ILE A 470 -20.50 12.07 -18.11
C ILE A 470 -21.52 12.54 -19.15
N GLU A 471 -22.78 12.72 -18.77
CA GLU A 471 -23.85 13.19 -19.66
C GLU A 471 -23.59 14.61 -20.17
N LYS A 472 -23.10 15.50 -19.30
CA LYS A 472 -22.70 16.86 -19.70
C LYS A 472 -21.52 16.84 -20.68
N ALA A 473 -20.52 16.01 -20.43
CA ALA A 473 -19.34 15.88 -21.30
C ALA A 473 -19.74 15.36 -22.70
N TYR A 474 -20.61 14.34 -22.75
CA TYR A 474 -21.16 13.83 -24.01
C TYR A 474 -21.97 14.90 -24.78
N ALA A 475 -22.85 15.64 -24.09
CA ALA A 475 -23.61 16.72 -24.72
C ALA A 475 -22.69 17.80 -25.31
N SER A 476 -21.63 18.17 -24.58
CA SER A 476 -20.62 19.14 -25.05
C SER A 476 -19.90 18.64 -26.30
N LEU A 477 -19.44 17.38 -26.30
CA LEU A 477 -18.77 16.76 -27.45
C LEU A 477 -19.63 16.76 -28.71
N LYS A 478 -20.94 16.54 -28.56
CA LYS A 478 -21.88 16.51 -29.69
C LYS A 478 -22.20 17.90 -30.23
N ALA A 479 -22.23 18.92 -29.39
CA ALA A 479 -22.43 20.31 -29.80
C ALA A 479 -21.21 20.91 -30.53
N GLU A 480 -20.02 20.44 -30.20
CA GLU A 480 -18.75 20.99 -30.69
C GLU A 480 -18.41 20.57 -32.13
N ASN A 481 -17.70 21.40 -32.90
CA ASN A 481 -17.26 21.02 -34.26
C ASN A 481 -15.90 20.27 -34.24
N SER A 482 -15.91 19.01 -33.81
CA SER A 482 -14.73 18.13 -33.80
C SER A 482 -14.74 17.09 -34.94
N GLN A 483 -13.55 16.73 -35.44
CA GLN A 483 -13.32 15.61 -36.37
C GLN A 483 -12.68 14.39 -35.67
N SER A 484 -12.66 14.38 -34.33
CA SER A 484 -12.02 13.32 -33.54
C SER A 484 -12.67 11.94 -33.75
N LEU A 485 -11.85 10.89 -33.69
CA LEU A 485 -12.35 9.50 -33.65
C LEU A 485 -13.28 9.26 -32.46
N LEU A 486 -13.03 9.89 -31.31
CA LEU A 486 -13.94 9.93 -30.17
C LEU A 486 -15.34 10.40 -30.59
N LYS A 487 -15.46 11.56 -31.24
CA LYS A 487 -16.78 12.10 -31.62
C LYS A 487 -17.48 11.22 -32.64
N LYS A 488 -16.71 10.66 -33.58
CA LYS A 488 -17.19 9.75 -34.62
C LYS A 488 -17.78 8.47 -34.03
N HIS A 489 -17.06 7.84 -33.11
CA HIS A 489 -17.39 6.49 -32.61
C HIS A 489 -18.22 6.47 -31.33
N LEU A 490 -18.20 7.53 -30.50
CA LEU A 490 -19.09 7.62 -29.33
C LEU A 490 -20.50 8.03 -29.77
N THR A 491 -21.24 7.12 -30.42
CA THR A 491 -22.64 7.34 -30.82
C THR A 491 -23.57 7.40 -29.59
N LEU A 492 -24.82 7.83 -29.76
CA LEU A 492 -25.80 7.82 -28.66
C LEU A 492 -26.03 6.40 -28.13
N GLU A 493 -26.09 5.42 -29.04
CA GLU A 493 -26.24 4.01 -28.69
C GLU A 493 -25.07 3.49 -27.85
N ILE A 494 -23.83 3.76 -28.28
CA ILE A 494 -22.62 3.35 -27.55
C ILE A 494 -22.55 4.08 -26.21
N PHE A 495 -22.83 5.38 -26.19
CA PHE A 495 -22.85 6.19 -24.98
C PHE A 495 -23.81 5.62 -23.93
N GLU A 496 -25.08 5.40 -24.29
CA GLU A 496 -26.08 4.83 -23.38
C GLU A 496 -25.68 3.43 -22.89
N LYS A 497 -25.02 2.65 -23.74
CA LYS A 497 -24.52 1.31 -23.41
C LYS A 497 -23.38 1.29 -22.39
N ILE A 498 -22.50 2.30 -22.38
CA ILE A 498 -21.25 2.26 -21.60
C ILE A 498 -21.14 3.34 -20.51
N LYS A 499 -22.04 4.33 -20.45
CA LYS A 499 -21.95 5.48 -19.53
C LYS A 499 -21.96 5.12 -18.04
N HIS A 500 -22.43 3.93 -17.69
CA HIS A 500 -22.48 3.47 -16.30
C HIS A 500 -21.29 2.60 -15.86
N ARG A 501 -20.40 2.22 -16.79
CA ARG A 501 -19.33 1.26 -16.52
C ARG A 501 -18.19 1.89 -15.70
N ILE A 502 -17.65 1.12 -14.76
CA ILE A 502 -16.47 1.45 -13.95
C ILE A 502 -15.51 0.26 -14.00
N THR A 503 -14.21 0.52 -14.16
CA THR A 503 -13.17 -0.51 -14.04
C THR A 503 -12.88 -0.83 -12.57
N ASN A 504 -12.14 -1.92 -12.31
CA ASN A 504 -11.76 -2.31 -10.95
C ASN A 504 -10.92 -1.25 -10.23
N ASN A 505 -10.21 -0.39 -10.96
CA ASN A 505 -9.46 0.73 -10.39
C ASN A 505 -10.27 2.02 -10.26
N GLY A 506 -11.57 2.00 -10.56
CA GLY A 506 -12.45 3.17 -10.49
C GLY A 506 -12.46 4.03 -11.76
N GLY A 507 -11.94 3.54 -12.89
CA GLY A 507 -11.91 4.25 -14.17
C GLY A 507 -13.27 4.33 -14.83
N THR A 508 -13.69 5.53 -15.24
CA THR A 508 -15.02 5.77 -15.81
C THR A 508 -14.96 6.23 -17.27
N LEU A 509 -16.11 6.27 -17.93
CA LEU A 509 -16.20 6.87 -19.27
C LEU A 509 -15.75 8.34 -19.27
N LEU A 510 -15.95 9.08 -18.16
CA LEU A 510 -15.49 10.47 -18.07
C LEU A 510 -13.97 10.55 -18.24
N ASP A 511 -13.23 9.70 -17.53
CA ASP A 511 -11.77 9.64 -17.61
C ASP A 511 -11.30 9.31 -19.03
N VAL A 512 -12.02 8.41 -19.70
CA VAL A 512 -11.72 8.00 -21.08
C VAL A 512 -11.84 9.15 -22.08
N ILE A 513 -12.90 9.96 -21.98
CA ILE A 513 -13.24 10.94 -23.02
C ILE A 513 -12.80 12.38 -22.70
N LYS A 514 -12.35 12.63 -21.46
CA LYS A 514 -12.11 13.97 -20.92
C LYS A 514 -11.23 14.83 -21.82
N SER A 515 -10.16 14.26 -22.36
CA SER A 515 -9.22 14.99 -23.22
C SER A 515 -9.86 15.44 -24.53
N GLY A 516 -10.55 14.55 -25.25
CA GLY A 516 -11.22 14.90 -26.51
C GLY A 516 -12.43 15.82 -26.35
N VAL A 517 -13.11 15.77 -25.20
CA VAL A 517 -14.17 16.74 -24.85
C VAL A 517 -13.59 18.13 -24.59
N THR A 518 -12.46 18.20 -23.88
CA THR A 518 -11.81 19.46 -23.50
C THR A 518 -11.06 20.09 -24.68
N ASN A 519 -10.50 19.26 -25.56
CA ASN A 519 -9.67 19.66 -26.70
C ASN A 519 -10.27 19.16 -28.02
N PRO A 520 -11.20 19.93 -28.64
CA PRO A 520 -11.95 19.49 -29.83
C PRO A 520 -11.10 19.25 -31.07
N THR A 521 -9.88 19.81 -31.09
CA THR A 521 -8.88 19.67 -32.14
C THR A 521 -8.13 18.34 -32.11
N SER A 522 -8.32 17.53 -31.06
CA SER A 522 -7.71 16.21 -30.95
C SER A 522 -8.12 15.31 -32.12
N SER A 523 -7.17 14.58 -32.70
CA SER A 523 -7.45 13.61 -33.78
C SER A 523 -8.13 12.34 -33.26
N VAL A 524 -7.73 11.84 -32.09
CA VAL A 524 -8.29 10.61 -31.48
C VAL A 524 -9.24 10.95 -30.34
N GLY A 525 -8.75 11.56 -29.27
CA GLY A 525 -9.57 12.13 -28.20
C GLY A 525 -9.90 11.19 -27.03
N VAL A 526 -9.42 9.95 -27.04
CA VAL A 526 -9.59 8.99 -25.95
C VAL A 526 -8.25 8.58 -25.33
N TYR A 527 -8.26 8.33 -24.02
CA TYR A 527 -7.16 7.73 -23.27
C TYR A 527 -7.69 6.63 -22.36
N ALA A 528 -6.93 5.58 -22.12
CA ALA A 528 -7.35 4.51 -21.21
C ALA A 528 -6.98 4.90 -19.76
N PRO A 529 -7.90 4.84 -18.77
CA PRO A 529 -7.53 5.02 -17.37
C PRO A 529 -6.77 3.84 -16.77
N ASP A 530 -6.91 2.63 -17.34
CA ASP A 530 -6.16 1.43 -16.98
C ASP A 530 -6.20 0.38 -18.11
N ALA A 531 -5.52 -0.75 -17.92
CA ALA A 531 -5.50 -1.87 -18.88
C ALA A 531 -6.90 -2.49 -19.12
N GLU A 532 -7.72 -2.58 -18.07
CA GLU A 532 -9.08 -3.15 -18.15
C GLU A 532 -9.99 -2.34 -19.07
N SER A 533 -9.75 -1.03 -19.19
CA SER A 533 -10.50 -0.11 -20.04
C SER A 533 -10.62 -0.59 -21.50
N TYR A 534 -9.58 -1.23 -22.04
CA TYR A 534 -9.60 -1.79 -23.39
C TYR A 534 -10.57 -2.97 -23.56
N THR A 535 -10.94 -3.62 -22.46
CA THR A 535 -11.94 -4.68 -22.43
C THR A 535 -13.32 -4.14 -22.07
N LEU A 536 -13.39 -3.33 -21.02
CA LEU A 536 -14.64 -2.82 -20.47
C LEU A 536 -15.30 -1.78 -21.38
N PHE A 537 -14.52 -0.93 -22.03
CA PHE A 537 -15.00 0.08 -22.99
C PHE A 537 -14.71 -0.32 -24.45
N LYS A 538 -14.59 -1.62 -24.74
CA LYS A 538 -14.29 -2.13 -26.10
C LYS A 538 -15.27 -1.62 -27.17
N ASP A 539 -16.53 -1.39 -26.81
CA ASP A 539 -17.55 -0.84 -27.72
C ASP A 539 -17.15 0.54 -28.30
N LEU A 540 -16.31 1.29 -27.58
CA LEU A 540 -15.72 2.55 -28.03
C LEU A 540 -14.27 2.38 -28.51
N PHE A 541 -13.43 1.64 -27.78
CA PHE A 541 -12.01 1.50 -28.11
C PHE A 541 -11.76 0.68 -29.38
N ASP A 542 -12.42 -0.46 -29.57
CA ASP A 542 -12.19 -1.32 -30.74
C ASP A 542 -12.37 -0.57 -32.08
N PRO A 543 -13.50 0.12 -32.35
CA PRO A 543 -13.65 0.84 -33.63
C PRO A 543 -12.66 2.01 -33.80
N ILE A 544 -12.24 2.65 -32.70
CA ILE A 544 -11.18 3.67 -32.74
C ILE A 544 -9.83 3.05 -33.10
N ILE A 545 -9.49 1.92 -32.48
CA ILE A 545 -8.23 1.19 -32.71
C ILE A 545 -8.20 0.65 -34.14
N GLU A 546 -9.29 0.06 -34.63
CA GLU A 546 -9.42 -0.45 -35.99
C GLU A 546 -9.19 0.64 -37.03
N GLU A 547 -9.85 1.80 -36.86
CA GLU A 547 -9.71 2.91 -37.79
C GLU A 547 -8.32 3.55 -37.73
N TYR A 548 -7.77 3.77 -36.53
CA TYR A 548 -6.47 4.43 -36.38
C TYR A 548 -5.30 3.56 -36.87
N HIS A 549 -5.32 2.26 -36.56
CA HIS A 549 -4.25 1.34 -36.92
C HIS A 549 -4.48 0.64 -38.27
N GLU A 550 -5.59 0.94 -38.94
CA GLU A 550 -5.99 0.31 -40.21
C GLU A 550 -6.02 -1.23 -40.13
N VAL A 551 -6.44 -1.77 -38.98
CA VAL A 551 -6.57 -3.20 -38.74
C VAL A 551 -8.04 -3.63 -38.82
N GLN A 552 -8.31 -4.82 -39.37
CA GLN A 552 -9.69 -5.25 -39.63
C GLN A 552 -10.34 -5.99 -38.45
N GLY A 553 -11.35 -5.36 -37.84
CA GLY A 553 -12.51 -6.01 -37.23
C GLY A 553 -12.25 -7.07 -36.15
N PRO A 554 -13.16 -8.05 -35.93
CA PRO A 554 -13.18 -8.99 -34.78
C PRO A 554 -11.98 -9.97 -34.68
N LYS A 555 -10.91 -9.71 -35.43
CA LYS A 555 -9.63 -10.43 -35.46
C LYS A 555 -8.44 -9.50 -35.16
N ILE A 556 -8.60 -8.45 -34.35
CA ILE A 556 -7.42 -7.74 -33.83
C ILE A 556 -6.58 -8.77 -33.07
N GLN A 557 -5.50 -9.22 -33.68
CA GLN A 557 -4.60 -10.21 -33.13
C GLN A 557 -3.20 -9.71 -33.38
N HIS A 558 -2.60 -9.16 -32.34
CA HIS A 558 -1.20 -8.77 -32.38
C HIS A 558 -0.33 -10.04 -32.39
N PRO A 559 0.69 -10.13 -33.26
CA PRO A 559 1.63 -11.24 -33.18
C PRO A 559 2.38 -11.22 -31.84
N PRO A 560 2.90 -12.37 -31.38
CA PRO A 560 3.84 -12.38 -30.27
C PRO A 560 5.04 -11.49 -30.58
N GLN A 561 5.61 -10.89 -29.53
CA GLN A 561 6.83 -10.10 -29.62
C GLN A 561 7.92 -10.85 -30.40
N ASN A 562 8.54 -10.15 -31.34
CA ASN A 562 9.66 -10.68 -32.10
C ASN A 562 10.59 -9.54 -32.52
N PHE A 563 11.74 -9.47 -31.85
CA PHE A 563 12.80 -8.51 -32.17
C PHE A 563 13.66 -8.94 -33.37
N GLY A 564 13.56 -10.19 -33.82
CA GLY A 564 14.40 -10.70 -34.90
C GLY A 564 15.89 -10.52 -34.60
N SER A 565 16.65 -10.17 -35.63
CA SER A 565 18.10 -9.96 -35.53
C SER A 565 18.47 -8.61 -36.13
N ALA A 566 19.12 -7.73 -35.37
CA ALA A 566 19.57 -6.44 -35.87
C ALA A 566 20.50 -6.56 -37.10
N TYR A 567 21.21 -7.68 -37.28
CA TYR A 567 22.03 -7.95 -38.46
C TYR A 567 21.26 -8.01 -39.79
N SER A 568 19.94 -8.19 -39.77
CA SER A 568 19.13 -8.11 -41.00
C SER A 568 18.85 -6.67 -41.41
N LEU A 569 19.19 -5.70 -40.55
CA LEU A 569 19.10 -4.27 -40.79
C LEU A 569 20.50 -3.74 -41.15
N GLY A 570 20.55 -2.60 -41.80
CA GLY A 570 21.81 -1.95 -42.18
C GLY A 570 21.82 -0.47 -41.85
N ASN A 571 22.88 0.20 -42.30
CA ASN A 571 22.94 1.65 -42.32
C ASN A 571 22.12 2.18 -43.51
N PHE A 572 21.25 3.16 -43.26
CA PHE A 572 20.49 3.84 -44.31
C PHE A 572 21.40 4.63 -45.27
N ASP A 573 22.53 5.11 -44.77
CA ASP A 573 23.37 6.11 -45.40
C ASP A 573 24.85 5.90 -45.04
N ASP A 574 25.48 4.98 -45.77
CA ASP A 574 26.89 4.60 -45.56
C ASP A 574 27.86 5.77 -45.66
N PHE A 575 27.48 6.85 -46.37
CA PHE A 575 28.33 8.02 -46.58
C PHE A 575 27.96 9.22 -45.70
N GLY A 576 26.92 9.11 -44.87
CA GLY A 576 26.47 10.15 -43.93
C GLY A 576 26.07 11.48 -44.59
N GLN A 577 25.53 11.44 -45.81
CA GLN A 577 25.18 12.63 -46.59
C GLN A 577 23.77 13.16 -46.29
N TYR A 578 22.84 12.27 -45.98
CA TYR A 578 21.41 12.53 -45.88
C TYR A 578 20.91 12.41 -44.44
N VAL A 579 21.25 11.33 -43.73
CA VAL A 579 20.68 11.05 -42.40
C VAL A 579 21.46 11.78 -41.32
N VAL A 580 20.75 12.61 -40.54
CA VAL A 580 21.30 13.38 -39.42
C VAL A 580 21.36 12.52 -38.15
N SER A 581 20.27 11.84 -37.85
CA SER A 581 20.16 10.99 -36.65
C SER A 581 19.11 9.91 -36.83
N THR A 582 19.33 8.77 -36.19
CA THR A 582 18.41 7.64 -36.12
C THR A 582 17.97 7.43 -34.68
N ARG A 583 16.68 7.13 -34.48
CA ARG A 583 16.07 6.98 -33.16
C ARG A 583 15.02 5.88 -33.18
N VAL A 584 15.05 4.99 -32.20
CA VAL A 584 14.02 3.96 -31.96
C VAL A 584 13.52 4.12 -30.55
N ARG A 585 12.20 4.17 -30.36
CA ARG A 585 11.58 4.21 -29.03
C ARG A 585 10.44 3.21 -28.90
N CYS A 586 10.12 2.84 -27.66
CA CYS A 586 8.81 2.27 -27.31
C CYS A 586 8.24 2.88 -26.04
N ALA A 587 6.93 2.72 -25.86
CA ALA A 587 6.26 2.91 -24.59
C ALA A 587 6.10 1.55 -23.88
N ARG A 588 6.28 1.53 -22.56
CA ARG A 588 5.97 0.40 -21.68
C ARG A 588 5.29 0.91 -20.42
N ASN A 589 4.36 0.10 -19.91
CA ASN A 589 3.70 0.32 -18.63
C ASN A 589 3.78 -0.97 -17.83
N LEU A 590 3.87 -0.87 -16.52
CA LEU A 590 3.97 -1.95 -15.57
C LEU A 590 2.58 -2.60 -15.34
N GLU A 591 2.58 -3.92 -15.22
CA GLU A 591 1.43 -4.69 -14.78
C GLU A 591 1.12 -4.37 -13.30
N GLY A 592 -0.16 -4.35 -12.94
CA GLY A 592 -0.60 -4.09 -11.56
C GLY A 592 -0.85 -2.62 -11.22
N TYR A 593 -0.41 -1.68 -12.06
CA TYR A 593 -0.69 -0.25 -11.90
C TYR A 593 -1.74 0.23 -12.91
N PRO A 594 -2.61 1.20 -12.54
CA PRO A 594 -3.44 1.89 -13.51
C PRO A 594 -2.62 2.88 -14.34
N PHE A 595 -3.24 3.51 -15.33
CA PHE A 595 -2.63 4.60 -16.08
C PHE A 595 -2.88 5.96 -15.42
N ASN A 596 -2.31 7.00 -16.02
CA ASN A 596 -2.29 8.38 -15.55
C ASN A 596 -3.57 8.94 -14.91
N PRO A 597 -4.79 8.69 -15.43
CA PRO A 597 -5.99 9.29 -14.87
C PRO A 597 -6.27 8.87 -13.43
N LEU A 598 -5.85 7.65 -13.07
CA LEU A 598 -6.13 7.03 -11.78
C LEU A 598 -4.89 6.91 -10.88
N LEU A 599 -3.67 7.03 -11.44
CA LEU A 599 -2.45 7.00 -10.65
C LEU A 599 -2.48 7.99 -9.49
N THR A 600 -2.16 7.49 -8.29
CA THR A 600 -1.98 8.31 -7.09
C THR A 600 -0.56 8.86 -7.03
N ARG A 601 -0.32 9.87 -6.18
CA ARG A 601 1.03 10.41 -5.99
C ARG A 601 2.02 9.34 -5.51
N ASP A 602 1.59 8.49 -4.58
CA ASP A 602 2.45 7.47 -3.99
C ASP A 602 2.79 6.42 -5.05
N GLN A 603 1.84 6.02 -5.90
CA GLN A 603 2.09 5.14 -7.04
C GLN A 603 3.06 5.71 -8.07
N TYR A 604 3.06 7.04 -8.31
CA TYR A 604 4.08 7.66 -9.16
C TYR A 604 5.50 7.49 -8.58
N GLU A 605 5.65 7.62 -7.27
CA GLU A 605 6.94 7.48 -6.57
C GLU A 605 7.36 5.99 -6.47
N GLU A 606 6.42 5.06 -6.30
CA GLU A 606 6.67 3.62 -6.35
C GLU A 606 7.14 3.17 -7.73
N ILE A 607 6.40 3.54 -8.79
CA ILE A 607 6.76 3.22 -10.17
C ILE A 607 8.13 3.81 -10.52
N GLU A 608 8.42 5.04 -10.09
CA GLU A 608 9.75 5.65 -10.23
C GLU A 608 10.81 4.76 -9.59
N GLN A 609 10.62 4.34 -8.33
CA GLN A 609 11.59 3.54 -7.61
C GLN A 609 11.82 2.16 -8.26
N ASP A 610 10.76 1.48 -8.68
CA ASP A 610 10.85 0.19 -9.36
C ASP A 610 11.62 0.29 -10.68
N ILE A 611 11.32 1.33 -11.47
CA ILE A 611 12.02 1.59 -12.73
C ILE A 611 13.49 1.93 -12.47
N VAL A 612 13.79 2.77 -11.48
CA VAL A 612 15.17 3.14 -11.13
C VAL A 612 15.97 1.91 -10.68
N ASN A 613 15.38 1.05 -9.84
CA ASN A 613 16.01 -0.20 -9.41
C ASN A 613 16.36 -1.11 -10.60
N ALA A 614 15.47 -1.20 -11.60
CA ALA A 614 15.75 -1.95 -12.82
C ALA A 614 16.82 -1.29 -13.68
N LEU A 615 16.81 0.04 -13.80
CA LEU A 615 17.82 0.80 -14.55
C LEU A 615 19.22 0.68 -13.95
N ASP A 616 19.34 0.60 -12.62
CA ASP A 616 20.61 0.40 -11.91
C ASP A 616 21.25 -0.97 -12.19
N SER A 617 20.49 -1.92 -12.75
CA SER A 617 21.00 -3.22 -13.17
C SER A 617 21.59 -3.24 -14.59
N LEU A 618 21.39 -2.18 -15.38
CA LEU A 618 21.94 -2.08 -16.72
C LEU A 618 23.47 -1.97 -16.69
N ASP A 619 24.14 -2.77 -17.51
CA ASP A 619 25.59 -2.90 -17.57
C ASP A 619 26.18 -2.39 -18.91
N ASP A 620 27.50 -2.51 -19.04
CA ASP A 620 28.27 -2.17 -20.24
C ASP A 620 27.92 -0.79 -20.83
N ASP A 621 27.54 -0.73 -22.11
CA ASP A 621 27.17 0.50 -22.82
C ASP A 621 25.76 1.00 -22.47
N LEU A 622 24.96 0.21 -21.76
CA LEU A 622 23.62 0.59 -21.29
C LEU A 622 23.65 1.26 -19.93
N ALA A 623 24.71 1.02 -19.14
CA ALA A 623 24.91 1.61 -17.82
C ALA A 623 24.86 3.14 -17.87
N GLY A 624 24.23 3.73 -16.86
CA GLY A 624 23.92 5.15 -16.85
C GLY A 624 23.59 5.68 -15.47
N TYR A 625 22.95 6.84 -15.44
CA TYR A 625 22.48 7.46 -14.21
C TYR A 625 21.04 7.95 -14.38
N TYR A 626 20.26 7.79 -13.32
CA TYR A 626 18.94 8.39 -13.21
C TYR A 626 19.01 9.76 -12.54
N LYS A 627 18.21 10.71 -13.03
CA LYS A 627 18.03 12.01 -12.40
C LYS A 627 16.54 12.35 -12.33
N PRO A 628 15.97 12.53 -11.12
CA PRO A 628 14.58 12.91 -10.96
C PRO A 628 14.38 14.36 -11.43
N LEU A 629 13.20 14.65 -11.99
CA LEU A 629 12.91 15.91 -12.67
C LEU A 629 12.98 17.11 -11.72
N ASN A 630 12.63 16.91 -10.45
CA ASN A 630 12.71 17.92 -9.38
C ASN A 630 14.14 18.35 -9.01
N SER A 631 15.16 17.66 -9.51
CA SER A 631 16.58 17.93 -9.19
C SER A 631 17.32 18.73 -10.25
N PHE A 632 16.69 19.02 -11.40
CA PHE A 632 17.30 19.85 -12.44
C PHE A 632 17.22 21.34 -12.11
N THR A 633 18.28 22.08 -12.46
CA THR A 633 18.19 23.54 -12.54
C THR A 633 17.43 23.95 -13.81
N ASP A 634 16.87 25.17 -13.83
CA ASP A 634 16.16 25.70 -15.02
C ASP A 634 17.05 25.70 -16.28
N GLU A 635 18.35 25.98 -16.11
CA GLU A 635 19.33 25.95 -17.22
C GLU A 635 19.60 24.54 -17.74
N GLU A 636 19.73 23.56 -16.84
CA GLU A 636 19.89 22.15 -17.24
C GLU A 636 18.64 21.63 -17.95
N ASN A 637 17.46 21.95 -17.40
CA ASN A 637 16.18 21.57 -17.99
C ASN A 637 16.05 22.16 -19.40
N ALA A 638 16.33 23.45 -19.57
CA ALA A 638 16.31 24.12 -20.87
C ALA A 638 17.28 23.50 -21.88
N LYS A 639 18.50 23.12 -21.44
CA LYS A 639 19.47 22.43 -22.30
C LYS A 639 18.99 21.05 -22.73
N LEU A 640 18.49 20.24 -21.79
CA LEU A 640 18.02 18.89 -22.10
C LEU A 640 16.81 18.90 -23.02
N VAL A 641 15.88 19.82 -22.79
CA VAL A 641 14.78 20.14 -23.69
C VAL A 641 15.28 20.50 -25.08
N ALA A 642 16.25 21.42 -25.19
CA ALA A 642 16.77 21.88 -26.48
C ALA A 642 17.52 20.77 -27.24
N SER A 643 18.09 19.82 -26.51
CA SER A 643 18.72 18.62 -27.07
C SER A 643 17.76 17.48 -27.38
N HIS A 644 16.43 17.68 -27.23
CA HIS A 644 15.40 16.64 -27.39
C HIS A 644 15.53 15.45 -26.43
N LEU A 645 16.30 15.61 -25.34
CA LEU A 645 16.52 14.57 -24.33
C LEU A 645 15.44 14.59 -23.24
N LEU A 646 14.77 15.73 -23.00
CA LEU A 646 13.79 15.87 -21.92
C LEU A 646 12.41 16.30 -22.42
N PHE A 647 11.39 15.69 -21.84
CA PHE A 647 9.98 16.00 -22.04
C PHE A 647 9.54 17.22 -21.23
N LYS A 648 8.42 17.84 -21.61
CA LYS A 648 7.88 19.04 -20.95
C LYS A 648 6.47 18.78 -20.43
N SER A 649 6.13 19.44 -19.33
CA SER A 649 4.74 19.66 -18.94
C SER A 649 4.08 20.71 -19.83
N GLY A 650 2.75 20.63 -19.97
CA GLY A 650 1.94 21.67 -20.61
C GLY A 650 1.40 21.30 -21.99
N ASP A 651 1.45 20.02 -22.37
CA ASP A 651 0.60 19.53 -23.45
C ASP A 651 -0.88 19.56 -22.99
N PRO A 652 -1.76 20.32 -23.68
CA PRO A 652 -3.14 20.51 -23.23
C PRO A 652 -3.97 19.22 -23.31
N PHE A 653 -3.58 18.26 -24.16
CA PHE A 653 -4.27 16.98 -24.29
C PHE A 653 -3.92 16.06 -23.12
N LEU A 654 -2.64 15.97 -22.75
CA LEU A 654 -2.15 15.21 -21.60
C LEU A 654 -2.63 15.81 -20.27
N GLU A 655 -2.66 17.15 -20.17
CA GLU A 655 -3.19 17.84 -18.99
C GLU A 655 -4.68 17.55 -18.78
N ALA A 656 -5.49 17.66 -19.84
CA ALA A 656 -6.91 17.31 -19.78
C ALA A 656 -7.13 15.82 -19.50
N ALA A 657 -6.22 14.95 -19.96
CA ALA A 657 -6.21 13.51 -19.68
C ALA A 657 -5.60 13.15 -18.31
N ASN A 658 -5.35 14.13 -17.43
CA ASN A 658 -4.82 13.94 -16.08
C ASN A 658 -3.37 13.38 -16.00
N ALA A 659 -2.60 13.35 -17.09
CA ALA A 659 -1.22 12.86 -17.10
C ALA A 659 -0.22 13.82 -16.43
N CYS A 660 -0.53 15.12 -16.39
CA CYS A 660 0.31 16.13 -15.74
C CYS A 660 0.05 16.26 -14.21
N ARG A 661 -0.75 15.37 -13.60
CA ARG A 661 -1.08 15.47 -12.17
C ARG A 661 0.13 15.19 -11.28
N PHE A 662 0.23 15.91 -10.17
CA PHE A 662 1.33 15.79 -9.19
C PHE A 662 2.72 16.12 -9.76
N TRP A 663 2.79 16.88 -10.86
CA TRP A 663 4.07 17.26 -11.45
C TRP A 663 4.95 18.06 -10.48
N PRO A 664 6.27 17.81 -10.41
CA PRO A 664 7.06 16.81 -11.14
C PRO A 664 7.31 15.49 -10.36
N ASN A 665 6.54 15.15 -9.31
CA ASN A 665 6.79 13.97 -8.45
C ASN A 665 6.79 12.66 -9.23
N GLY A 666 7.74 11.75 -8.97
CA GLY A 666 7.81 10.46 -9.65
C GLY A 666 8.31 10.50 -11.09
N ARG A 667 8.72 11.69 -11.60
CA ARG A 667 9.16 11.86 -12.99
C ARG A 667 10.65 12.06 -13.03
N GLY A 668 11.28 11.54 -14.07
CA GLY A 668 12.70 11.79 -14.32
C GLY A 668 13.20 11.17 -15.60
N ILE A 669 14.51 11.20 -15.72
CA ILE A 669 15.22 10.76 -16.90
C ILE A 669 16.42 9.92 -16.52
N PHE A 670 16.61 8.82 -17.22
CA PHE A 670 17.85 8.06 -17.24
C PHE A 670 18.62 8.35 -18.51
N LEU A 671 19.94 8.50 -18.37
CA LEU A 671 20.88 8.66 -19.48
C LEU A 671 22.04 7.70 -19.29
N ASN A 672 22.36 6.92 -20.32
CA ASN A 672 23.64 6.21 -20.36
C ASN A 672 24.80 7.19 -20.62
N SER A 673 26.04 6.71 -20.54
CA SER A 673 27.25 7.54 -20.56
C SER A 673 27.40 8.49 -21.76
N ASP A 674 26.89 8.10 -22.93
CA ASP A 674 26.94 8.88 -24.18
C ASP A 674 25.58 9.44 -24.62
N ALA A 675 24.55 9.32 -23.78
CA ALA A 675 23.16 9.67 -24.07
C ALA A 675 22.57 9.00 -25.32
N SER A 676 23.12 7.85 -25.73
CA SER A 676 22.59 7.03 -26.82
C SER A 676 21.47 6.09 -26.39
N LEU A 677 21.28 5.90 -25.08
CA LEU A 677 20.11 5.30 -24.44
C LEU A 677 19.50 6.29 -23.43
N VAL A 678 18.21 6.52 -23.56
CA VAL A 678 17.43 7.43 -22.72
C VAL A 678 16.15 6.73 -22.27
N VAL A 679 15.82 6.82 -20.98
CA VAL A 679 14.52 6.36 -20.47
C VAL A 679 13.81 7.53 -19.80
N TRP A 680 12.61 7.86 -20.28
CA TRP A 680 11.72 8.79 -19.58
C TRP A 680 10.81 8.01 -18.64
N VAL A 681 10.70 8.50 -17.41
CA VAL A 681 9.90 7.89 -16.35
C VAL A 681 8.68 8.77 -16.07
N ASN A 682 7.49 8.15 -16.11
CA ASN A 682 6.19 8.74 -15.75
C ASN A 682 5.77 10.00 -16.53
N GLU A 683 5.98 9.99 -17.85
CA GLU A 683 5.56 11.07 -18.76
C GLU A 683 4.12 10.83 -19.27
N GLU A 684 3.94 10.40 -20.52
CA GLU A 684 2.66 9.94 -21.07
C GLU A 684 2.40 8.48 -20.71
N ASP A 685 3.45 7.66 -20.79
CA ASP A 685 3.47 6.28 -20.31
C ASP A 685 4.47 6.20 -19.15
N GLN A 686 4.36 5.16 -18.32
CA GLN A 686 5.24 4.97 -17.17
C GLN A 686 6.71 4.85 -17.59
N MET A 687 6.98 4.26 -18.75
CA MET A 687 8.31 4.24 -19.37
C MET A 687 8.26 4.59 -20.86
N ARG A 688 9.18 5.45 -21.28
CA ARG A 688 9.55 5.61 -22.69
C ARG A 688 11.02 5.29 -22.88
N ILE A 689 11.31 4.12 -23.45
CA ILE A 689 12.68 3.62 -23.68
C ILE A 689 13.12 4.05 -25.08
N ILE A 690 14.27 4.70 -25.19
CA ILE A 690 14.71 5.39 -26.39
C ILE A 690 16.18 5.05 -26.65
N SER A 691 16.48 4.50 -27.82
CA SER A 691 17.84 4.37 -28.34
C SER A 691 18.01 5.34 -29.51
N MET A 692 19.11 6.09 -29.56
CA MET A 692 19.40 7.00 -30.66
C MET A 692 20.89 7.28 -30.83
N GLN A 693 21.27 7.72 -32.04
CA GLN A 693 22.61 8.25 -32.33
C GLN A 693 22.60 9.09 -33.61
N SER A 694 23.69 9.83 -33.86
CA SER A 694 23.92 10.51 -35.13
C SER A 694 24.16 9.52 -36.28
N GLY A 695 23.76 9.89 -37.50
CA GLY A 695 23.90 9.06 -38.70
C GLY A 695 22.77 8.04 -38.88
N GLY A 696 22.95 7.16 -39.86
CA GLY A 696 21.91 6.25 -40.38
C GLY A 696 22.00 4.80 -39.92
N ASP A 697 22.83 4.47 -38.93
CA ASP A 697 23.03 3.06 -38.53
C ASP A 697 21.86 2.54 -37.68
N LEU A 698 20.81 2.06 -38.36
CA LEU A 698 19.63 1.51 -37.72
C LEU A 698 19.96 0.23 -36.94
N ALA A 699 20.87 -0.60 -37.45
CA ALA A 699 21.22 -1.88 -36.84
C ALA A 699 21.77 -1.67 -35.43
N VAL A 700 22.72 -0.75 -35.27
CA VAL A 700 23.33 -0.45 -33.95
C VAL A 700 22.31 0.18 -33.00
N VAL A 701 21.48 1.12 -33.48
CA VAL A 701 20.44 1.75 -32.65
C VAL A 701 19.42 0.70 -32.18
N TYR A 702 18.99 -0.19 -33.08
CA TYR A 702 17.99 -1.20 -32.79
C TYR A 702 18.53 -2.31 -31.89
N ASP A 703 19.79 -2.76 -32.07
CA ASP A 703 20.43 -3.72 -31.17
C ASP A 703 20.47 -3.20 -29.73
N ARG A 704 20.97 -1.97 -29.54
CA ARG A 704 21.00 -1.30 -28.22
C ARG A 704 19.60 -1.18 -27.61
N PHE A 705 18.61 -0.82 -28.43
CA PHE A 705 17.20 -0.75 -28.02
C PHE A 705 16.69 -2.11 -27.53
N VAL A 706 16.92 -3.17 -28.30
CA VAL A 706 16.46 -4.54 -27.96
C VAL A 706 17.11 -5.03 -26.67
N ARG A 707 18.42 -4.83 -26.49
CA ARG A 707 19.13 -5.20 -25.26
C ARG A 707 18.56 -4.47 -24.05
N ALA A 708 18.35 -3.15 -24.15
CA ALA A 708 17.78 -2.36 -23.06
C ALA A 708 16.35 -2.77 -22.71
N VAL A 709 15.46 -2.93 -23.70
CA VAL A 709 14.06 -3.33 -23.45
C VAL A 709 13.98 -4.73 -22.86
N THR A 710 14.84 -5.65 -23.31
CA THR A 710 14.89 -7.03 -22.78
C THR A 710 15.37 -7.03 -21.34
N ALA A 711 16.50 -6.37 -21.04
CA ALA A 711 17.04 -6.31 -19.68
C ALA A 711 16.04 -5.69 -18.68
N LEU A 712 15.33 -4.63 -19.09
CA LEU A 712 14.30 -4.02 -18.26
C LEU A 712 13.07 -4.93 -18.11
N GLY A 713 12.63 -5.60 -19.17
CA GLY A 713 11.48 -6.51 -19.16
C GLY A 713 11.70 -7.81 -18.39
N ASP A 714 12.95 -8.23 -18.19
CA ASP A 714 13.30 -9.38 -17.34
C ASP A 714 13.10 -9.10 -15.85
N ILE A 715 13.08 -7.82 -15.46
CA ILE A 715 12.91 -7.36 -14.07
C ILE A 715 11.50 -6.80 -13.86
N LEU A 716 11.00 -6.02 -14.82
CA LEU A 716 9.75 -5.28 -14.72
C LEU A 716 8.65 -5.99 -15.52
N PRO A 717 7.53 -6.39 -14.88
CA PRO A 717 6.42 -7.02 -15.60
C PRO A 717 5.69 -5.97 -16.44
N PHE A 718 5.81 -6.05 -17.77
CA PHE A 718 5.12 -5.12 -18.67
C PHE A 718 3.67 -5.55 -18.95
N SER A 719 2.76 -4.57 -18.90
CA SER A 719 1.34 -4.72 -19.22
C SER A 719 1.15 -5.08 -20.70
N HIS A 720 0.56 -6.25 -20.95
CA HIS A 720 0.43 -6.84 -22.28
C HIS A 720 -0.88 -7.61 -22.45
N SER A 721 -1.43 -7.60 -23.66
CA SER A 721 -2.60 -8.36 -24.09
C SER A 721 -2.30 -9.15 -25.37
N SER A 722 -2.77 -10.40 -25.45
CA SER A 722 -2.65 -11.19 -26.70
C SER A 722 -3.43 -10.58 -27.88
N LYS A 723 -4.45 -9.76 -27.61
CA LYS A 723 -5.23 -9.06 -28.64
C LYS A 723 -4.48 -7.82 -29.14
N LEU A 724 -4.00 -6.99 -28.21
CA LEU A 724 -3.55 -5.62 -28.49
C LEU A 724 -2.03 -5.42 -28.37
N GLY A 725 -1.26 -6.44 -28.02
CA GLY A 725 0.17 -6.30 -27.72
C GLY A 725 0.39 -5.57 -26.40
N TYR A 726 1.46 -4.78 -26.35
CA TYR A 726 1.76 -3.93 -25.20
C TYR A 726 0.69 -2.86 -25.01
N LEU A 727 0.21 -2.74 -23.77
CA LEU A 727 -0.83 -1.79 -23.42
C LEU A 727 -0.24 -0.43 -23.06
N SER A 728 -0.88 0.63 -23.55
CA SER A 728 -0.48 2.01 -23.34
C SER A 728 -1.65 2.86 -22.84
N PHE A 729 -1.32 3.94 -22.14
CA PHE A 729 -2.26 5.00 -21.80
C PHE A 729 -3.00 5.54 -23.03
N CYS A 730 -2.28 5.67 -24.17
CA CYS A 730 -2.85 6.12 -25.43
C CYS A 730 -3.10 4.93 -26.38
N PRO A 731 -4.31 4.78 -26.96
CA PRO A 731 -4.59 3.68 -27.90
C PRO A 731 -3.74 3.73 -29.18
N THR A 732 -3.13 4.87 -29.50
CA THR A 732 -2.24 5.03 -30.65
C THR A 732 -0.88 4.34 -30.46
N ASN A 733 -0.51 4.04 -29.21
CA ASN A 733 0.77 3.43 -28.84
C ASN A 733 0.63 1.92 -28.52
N LEU A 734 -0.50 1.27 -28.89
CA LEU A 734 -0.67 -0.18 -28.73
C LEU A 734 0.20 -1.01 -29.68
N GLY A 735 0.20 -2.33 -29.49
CA GLY A 735 0.90 -3.31 -30.31
C GLY A 735 2.35 -3.46 -29.88
N THR A 736 3.27 -3.23 -30.82
CA THR A 736 4.71 -3.14 -30.52
C THR A 736 5.02 -1.96 -29.59
N ALA A 737 4.18 -0.92 -29.65
CA ALA A 737 4.44 0.43 -29.14
C ALA A 737 5.72 1.07 -29.71
N VAL A 738 6.33 0.47 -30.74
CA VAL A 738 7.61 0.92 -31.30
C VAL A 738 7.40 2.02 -32.32
N ARG A 739 8.23 3.06 -32.21
CA ARG A 739 8.41 4.10 -33.24
C ARG A 739 9.89 4.27 -33.53
N ALA A 740 10.32 3.83 -34.71
CA ALA A 740 11.58 4.19 -35.33
C ALA A 740 11.42 5.43 -36.20
N SER A 741 12.39 6.33 -36.13
CA SER A 741 12.42 7.59 -36.85
C SER A 741 13.82 7.98 -37.28
N VAL A 742 13.92 8.69 -38.40
CA VAL A 742 15.16 9.35 -38.85
C VAL A 742 14.91 10.83 -39.09
N HIS A 743 15.88 11.65 -38.69
CA HIS A 743 15.99 13.00 -39.21
C HIS A 743 16.82 12.97 -40.48
N ILE A 744 16.23 13.36 -41.62
CA ILE A 744 16.84 13.21 -42.94
C ILE A 744 16.76 14.50 -43.76
N LYS A 745 17.87 14.85 -44.41
CA LYS A 745 18.00 16.01 -45.31
C LYS A 745 17.57 15.62 -46.72
N LEU A 746 16.54 16.27 -47.22
CA LEU A 746 15.95 15.97 -48.54
C LEU A 746 15.76 17.26 -49.39
N PRO A 747 16.86 17.93 -49.78
CA PRO A 747 16.82 19.25 -50.43
C PRO A 747 16.16 19.27 -51.82
N ASN A 748 16.04 18.13 -52.49
CA ASN A 748 15.38 18.02 -53.79
C ASN A 748 13.95 17.49 -53.67
N LEU A 749 13.72 16.46 -52.87
CA LEU A 749 12.37 15.93 -52.61
C LEU A 749 11.47 16.94 -51.90
N MET A 750 12.01 17.86 -51.09
CA MET A 750 11.20 18.95 -50.51
C MET A 750 10.53 19.86 -51.56
N LYS A 751 11.04 19.89 -52.80
CA LYS A 751 10.44 20.65 -53.91
C LYS A 751 9.27 19.89 -54.55
N ASN A 752 9.07 18.64 -54.19
CA ASN A 752 8.02 17.76 -54.68
C ASN A 752 7.45 16.90 -53.54
N SER A 753 6.76 17.56 -52.59
CA SER A 753 6.22 16.91 -51.40
C SER A 753 5.29 15.73 -51.71
N SER A 754 4.52 15.79 -52.81
CA SER A 754 3.64 14.68 -53.18
C SER A 754 4.43 13.40 -53.53
N LEU A 755 5.59 13.53 -54.17
CA LEU A 755 6.45 12.39 -54.48
C LEU A 755 7.07 11.80 -53.21
N LEU A 756 7.44 12.66 -52.24
CA LEU A 756 7.93 12.21 -50.94
C LEU A 756 6.86 11.44 -50.18
N GLU A 757 5.64 11.99 -50.09
CA GLU A 757 4.50 11.35 -49.44
C GLU A 757 4.13 10.02 -50.13
N GLU A 758 4.02 10.00 -51.46
CA GLU A 758 3.72 8.77 -52.22
C GLU A 758 4.81 7.69 -52.03
N THR A 759 6.08 8.10 -51.91
CA THR A 759 7.17 7.16 -51.65
C THR A 759 7.10 6.62 -50.22
N ALA A 760 6.85 7.47 -49.23
CA ALA A 760 6.71 7.07 -47.83
C ALA A 760 5.49 6.16 -47.61
N ASP A 761 4.35 6.46 -48.24
CA ASP A 761 3.11 5.69 -48.13
C ASP A 761 3.27 4.24 -48.61
N LYS A 762 4.06 3.98 -49.66
CA LYS A 762 4.35 2.62 -50.15
C LYS A 762 4.97 1.70 -49.11
N PHE A 763 5.60 2.26 -48.09
CA PHE A 763 6.27 1.54 -47.01
C PHE A 763 5.64 1.80 -45.64
N ASN A 764 4.41 2.31 -45.59
CA ASN A 764 3.71 2.63 -44.35
C ASN A 764 4.49 3.63 -43.46
N LEU A 765 5.18 4.59 -44.06
CA LEU A 765 5.94 5.61 -43.33
C LEU A 765 5.16 6.92 -43.25
N GLN A 766 5.34 7.66 -42.17
CA GLN A 766 4.79 8.99 -41.98
C GLN A 766 5.92 10.04 -42.08
N VAL A 767 5.65 11.12 -42.80
CA VAL A 767 6.55 12.28 -42.94
C VAL A 767 6.04 13.42 -42.06
N ARG A 768 6.93 14.01 -41.25
CA ARG A 768 6.65 15.16 -40.36
C ARG A 768 7.77 16.20 -40.46
N GLY A 769 7.50 17.41 -39.97
CA GLY A 769 8.53 18.44 -39.78
C GLY A 769 9.54 18.07 -38.69
N SER A 770 10.66 18.80 -38.66
CA SER A 770 11.84 18.46 -37.85
C SER A 770 11.66 18.52 -36.32
N GLN A 771 10.56 19.11 -35.82
CA GLN A 771 10.27 19.25 -34.38
C GLN A 771 9.08 18.40 -33.91
N GLY A 772 8.61 17.44 -34.73
CA GLY A 772 7.53 16.51 -34.38
C GLY A 772 6.18 16.80 -35.04
N GLU A 773 5.10 16.28 -34.42
CA GLU A 773 3.73 16.42 -34.93
C GLU A 773 3.32 17.89 -34.97
N HIS A 774 2.93 18.39 -36.14
CA HIS A 774 2.55 19.79 -36.40
C HIS A 774 3.69 20.84 -36.47
N SER A 775 4.95 20.41 -36.63
CA SER A 775 6.07 21.35 -36.83
C SER A 775 6.36 21.68 -38.30
N GLU A 776 6.90 22.86 -38.56
CA GLU A 776 7.37 23.26 -39.89
C GLU A 776 8.68 22.55 -40.28
N VAL A 777 8.91 22.43 -41.59
CA VAL A 777 10.14 21.85 -42.15
C VAL A 777 11.23 22.92 -42.15
N GLU A 778 12.14 22.90 -41.19
CA GLU A 778 13.30 23.78 -41.17
C GLU A 778 14.47 23.18 -41.98
N GLY A 779 15.03 23.96 -42.90
CA GLY A 779 16.27 23.60 -43.61
C GLY A 779 16.19 22.37 -44.53
N GLY A 780 14.98 21.89 -44.86
CA GLY A 780 14.80 20.67 -45.67
C GLY A 780 15.04 19.37 -44.89
N VAL A 781 14.95 19.41 -43.56
CA VAL A 781 15.06 18.25 -42.67
C VAL A 781 13.67 17.74 -42.30
N PHE A 782 13.44 16.44 -42.51
CA PHE A 782 12.19 15.76 -42.21
C PHE A 782 12.38 14.73 -41.10
N ASP A 783 11.35 14.53 -40.27
CA ASP A 783 11.19 13.35 -39.41
C ASP A 783 10.37 12.30 -40.20
N ILE A 784 11.03 11.21 -40.59
CA ILE A 784 10.38 10.07 -41.24
C ILE A 784 10.32 8.92 -40.25
N SER A 785 9.15 8.33 -40.05
CA SER A 785 8.95 7.26 -39.08
C SER A 785 7.94 6.21 -39.52
N ASN A 786 7.97 5.01 -38.94
CA ASN A 786 6.94 4.00 -39.18
C ASN A 786 5.57 4.49 -38.67
N ARG A 787 4.53 4.29 -39.48
CA ARG A 787 3.14 4.63 -39.13
C ARG A 787 2.50 3.51 -38.30
N ARG A 788 2.70 2.26 -38.72
CA ARG A 788 2.08 1.08 -38.12
C ARG A 788 2.76 0.70 -36.80
N ARG A 789 1.96 0.28 -35.82
CA ARG A 789 2.42 -0.23 -34.52
C ARG A 789 1.72 -1.51 -34.08
N LEU A 790 0.49 -1.73 -34.56
CA LEU A 790 -0.34 -2.88 -34.27
C LEU A 790 -0.45 -3.80 -35.51
N GLY A 791 -0.62 -5.11 -35.29
CA GLY A 791 -0.73 -6.12 -36.35
C GLY A 791 0.56 -6.46 -37.10
N LEU A 792 1.73 -6.15 -36.54
CA LEU A 792 3.06 -6.52 -37.05
C LEU A 792 4.03 -6.70 -35.88
N THR A 793 5.14 -7.39 -36.09
CA THR A 793 6.18 -7.54 -35.06
C THR A 793 7.12 -6.33 -35.01
N GLU A 794 7.93 -6.22 -33.96
CA GLU A 794 8.92 -5.15 -33.85
C GLU A 794 9.92 -5.16 -35.01
N ILE A 795 10.40 -6.35 -35.41
CA ILE A 795 11.32 -6.46 -36.55
C ILE A 795 10.66 -6.11 -37.87
N ASP A 796 9.39 -6.47 -38.08
CA ASP A 796 8.66 -6.09 -39.31
C ASP A 796 8.58 -4.57 -39.44
N ALA A 797 8.30 -3.85 -38.33
CA ALA A 797 8.29 -2.39 -38.32
C ALA A 797 9.66 -1.79 -38.65
N MET A 798 10.75 -2.41 -38.18
CA MET A 798 12.12 -1.96 -38.52
C MET A 798 12.47 -2.24 -39.98
N VAL A 799 12.01 -3.36 -40.54
CA VAL A 799 12.22 -3.71 -41.95
C VAL A 799 11.45 -2.76 -42.87
N GLU A 800 10.19 -2.43 -42.54
CA GLU A 800 9.41 -1.39 -43.25
C GLU A 800 10.17 -0.05 -43.23
N MET A 801 10.69 0.35 -42.07
CA MET A 801 11.49 1.57 -41.91
C MET A 801 12.77 1.54 -42.75
N TYR A 802 13.54 0.45 -42.68
CA TYR A 802 14.78 0.25 -43.43
C TYR A 802 14.58 0.42 -44.93
N HIS A 803 13.62 -0.30 -45.50
CA HIS A 803 13.36 -0.25 -46.94
C HIS A 803 12.78 1.09 -47.38
N GLY A 804 11.86 1.67 -46.61
CA GLY A 804 11.23 2.94 -46.98
C GLY A 804 12.21 4.12 -46.96
N VAL A 805 13.04 4.25 -45.93
CA VAL A 805 14.07 5.31 -45.91
C VAL A 805 15.12 5.09 -47.00
N SER A 806 15.54 3.85 -47.24
CA SER A 806 16.48 3.53 -48.33
C SER A 806 15.91 3.94 -49.70
N ALA A 807 14.62 3.71 -49.93
CA ALA A 807 13.95 4.12 -51.15
C ALA A 807 13.89 5.65 -51.30
N ILE A 808 13.62 6.37 -50.20
CA ILE A 808 13.60 7.84 -50.17
C ILE A 808 14.99 8.42 -50.48
N ILE A 809 16.05 7.87 -49.87
CA ILE A 809 17.44 8.27 -50.15
C ILE A 809 17.79 8.02 -51.61
N SER A 810 17.45 6.84 -52.14
CA SER A 810 17.71 6.51 -53.54
C SER A 810 16.99 7.47 -54.49
N MET A 811 15.77 7.89 -54.16
CA MET A 811 15.01 8.88 -54.94
C MET A 811 15.66 10.27 -54.89
N GLU A 812 16.13 10.71 -53.71
CA GLU A 812 16.85 11.97 -53.56
C GLU A 812 18.14 11.99 -54.40
N GLN A 813 18.91 10.90 -54.38
CA GLN A 813 20.12 10.72 -55.20
C GLN A 813 19.82 10.79 -56.70
N GLN A 814 18.74 10.16 -57.16
CA GLN A 814 18.33 10.19 -58.57
C GLN A 814 17.95 11.61 -59.02
N LEU A 815 17.27 12.38 -58.17
CA LEU A 815 16.94 13.78 -58.44
C LEU A 815 18.21 14.64 -58.49
N GLU A 816 19.15 14.43 -57.56
CA GLU A 816 20.43 15.12 -57.54
C GLU A 816 21.23 14.86 -58.82
N GLU A 817 21.31 13.60 -59.26
CA GLU A 817 22.02 13.23 -60.49
C GLU A 817 21.32 13.81 -61.74
N ALA A 818 19.99 13.81 -61.78
CA ALA A 818 19.22 14.43 -62.86
C ALA A 818 19.45 15.95 -62.95
N ILE A 819 19.55 16.63 -61.81
CA ILE A 819 19.88 18.06 -61.73
C ILE A 819 21.32 18.30 -62.22
N LYS A 820 22.27 17.48 -61.80
CA LYS A 820 23.68 17.56 -62.23
C LYS A 820 23.80 17.38 -63.75
N ARG A 821 23.15 16.35 -64.31
CA ARG A 821 23.11 16.09 -65.76
C ARG A 821 22.47 17.25 -66.54
N LYS A 822 21.41 17.89 -66.02
CA LYS A 822 20.79 19.08 -66.64
C LYS A 822 21.75 20.27 -66.64
N ARG A 823 22.48 20.50 -65.55
CA ARG A 823 23.50 21.58 -65.48
C ARG A 823 24.65 21.34 -66.45
N GLU A 824 25.17 20.12 -66.51
CA GLU A 824 26.24 19.75 -67.45
C GLU A 824 25.82 19.91 -68.91
N LYS A 825 24.55 19.59 -69.26
CA LYS A 825 23.98 19.84 -70.58
C LYS A 825 23.75 21.31 -70.90
N SER A 826 23.56 22.18 -69.90
CA SER A 826 23.40 23.62 -70.09
C SER A 826 24.72 24.37 -70.19
N LEU A 827 25.81 23.75 -69.69
CA LEU A 827 27.18 24.27 -69.75
C LEU A 827 27.91 23.85 -71.03
N ARG A 828 27.46 22.78 -71.68
CA ARG A 828 27.84 22.36 -73.03
C ARG A 828 26.96 23.04 -74.06
#